data_AF-A0A7C1E6W4-F1
#
_entry.id   AF-A0A7C1E6W4-F1
#
_cell.length_a   1.000
_cell.length_b   1.000
_cell.length_c   1.000
_cell.angle_alpha   90.00
_cell.angle_beta   90.00
_cell.angle_gamma   90.00
#
_symmetry.space_group_name_H-M   'P 1'
#
loop_
_entity.id
_entity.type
_entity.pdbx_description
1 polymer ?
#
loop_
_entity_poly.entity_id
_entity_poly.type
_entity_poly.pdbx_seq_one_letter_code
_entity_poly.pdbx_strand_id
1 'polypeptide(L)'
;MSRKIRGFRTRSKHTSILKDTSGISEVLGATIILAILLSASSIYLSQQLPEWTEEYEANHAAAAPHDFATLTGNIERAVLSEKSTTTTSTPVGMLPEGVPLVGMIPVGGTLYFDQSEETFECIAAAPDGSVAPEGSPWNTTADWITFTDTYHVVIYPSKAELGPARRGNWTINKSTSLSGEYYLNTFSVVNNSTVTVEGRLTIHALKILIEPGSSINATGKGWSGGLGNSPGDNGKGVGGGIGGNESKLGNNTGGDGGGGGGLGGTGGDGGDNPNSGGNAAELQVYLGSSCAGEMMGCGGGGGGNWKNSSGQMVASTGGDGGSGGGYVCFDAAAINISGNISASGANSEVKTGSGGKKYFGGGGGGGSGGWIKIIGDNVTITGAIVASGGDGGDSEYGDGGGGGGGGIIEVFYQSAGGFFFDRDDVRAGIGGIGNGTPGENGTIGKYTSPGAGHHSYKSTLFHYESGYLISNMTDVPGQGQVGYDTKSSRMCYGNVTYGAFLDVGTDIVLRVRTSMYPDMHDAMPWVSCPPVANGTDISDLASVSDGHRYVQWRAELLTFDPNRTPELHWVNISYDACDPIIARTSGTISYRSQYLYYPNYKLVYAHGATIRVQDGREEFMHFPPPLFIDSTETGTTLKMTAIDVAGEQYAVSGRVSGTVRATSRGATLLKPGLNYENVTLKLTTAYPSVWERWFNQTCRDAGITKGPEPGQYNITTAGNALQVIFYGNETRPVNVWLKQAGAELKLIK
;
A
#
# COMPACT_ATOMS: atom_id res chain seq x y z
N MET A 1 144.09 -59.41 1.24
CA MET A 1 145.12 -60.00 2.12
C MET A 1 144.64 -59.86 3.57
N SER A 2 144.42 -60.97 4.29
CA SER A 2 144.21 -61.12 5.76
C SER A 2 143.03 -60.40 6.44
N ARG A 3 141.96 -61.14 6.86
CA ARG A 3 141.54 -61.47 8.27
C ARG A 3 141.06 -60.27 9.13
N LYS A 4 140.05 -60.31 10.02
CA LYS A 4 139.03 -61.28 10.50
C LYS A 4 138.12 -60.49 11.50
N ILE A 5 136.80 -60.61 11.36
CA ILE A 5 135.78 -61.01 12.38
C ILE A 5 135.48 -60.18 13.66
N ARG A 6 134.14 -60.09 13.93
CA ARG A 6 133.30 -59.78 15.14
C ARG A 6 132.96 -58.30 15.35
N GLY A 7 131.70 -57.85 15.49
CA GLY A 7 130.38 -58.48 15.68
C GLY A 7 129.75 -58.05 17.01
N PHE A 8 128.52 -57.50 16.99
CA PHE A 8 127.45 -57.40 18.03
C PHE A 8 126.64 -56.10 17.80
N ARG A 9 125.32 -55.94 18.03
CA ARG A 9 124.13 -56.78 18.19
C ARG A 9 122.95 -55.79 18.23
N THR A 10 121.81 -56.18 17.66
CA THR A 10 120.53 -55.47 17.64
C THR A 10 119.91 -55.28 19.03
N ARG A 11 119.16 -54.18 19.24
CA ARG A 11 117.83 -54.23 19.91
C ARG A 11 117.01 -52.94 19.80
N SER A 12 115.74 -53.16 19.42
CA SER A 12 114.57 -52.28 19.53
C SER A 12 114.36 -51.72 20.94
N LYS A 13 113.86 -50.47 21.03
CA LYS A 13 113.18 -49.93 22.22
C LYS A 13 112.06 -48.95 21.86
N HIS A 14 110.82 -49.37 22.12
CA HIS A 14 109.72 -48.53 22.58
C HIS A 14 110.03 -47.96 23.98
N THR A 15 109.85 -46.65 24.20
CA THR A 15 109.73 -45.98 25.52
C THR A 15 109.24 -44.54 25.27
N SER A 16 107.98 -44.19 25.55
CA SER A 16 107.41 -43.68 26.83
C SER A 16 107.30 -42.14 26.88
N ILE A 17 106.12 -41.60 26.58
CA ILE A 17 105.75 -40.16 26.63
C ILE A 17 105.44 -39.67 28.08
N LEU A 18 105.75 -40.46 29.12
CA LEU A 18 105.35 -40.18 30.51
C LEU A 18 106.50 -39.74 31.45
N LYS A 19 107.59 -39.15 30.94
CA LYS A 19 108.69 -38.63 31.80
C LYS A 19 109.23 -37.27 31.34
N ASP A 20 108.34 -36.30 31.13
CA ASP A 20 108.73 -34.89 31.08
C ASP A 20 107.98 -34.10 32.17
N THR A 21 108.67 -33.80 33.26
CA THR A 21 108.13 -33.07 34.43
C THR A 21 107.84 -31.60 34.12
N SER A 22 108.32 -31.05 32.99
CA SER A 22 108.01 -29.68 32.57
C SER A 22 106.63 -29.58 31.90
N GLY A 23 106.25 -30.54 31.05
CA GLY A 23 104.94 -30.56 30.38
C GLY A 23 103.75 -30.88 31.30
N ILE A 24 103.96 -31.62 32.39
CA ILE A 24 102.89 -31.96 33.35
C ILE A 24 102.43 -30.71 34.13
N SER A 25 103.36 -29.81 34.49
CA SER A 25 103.03 -28.58 35.22
C SER A 25 102.24 -27.57 34.37
N GLU A 26 102.55 -27.48 33.08
CA GLU A 26 101.84 -26.60 32.14
C GLU A 26 100.41 -27.11 31.87
N VAL A 27 100.23 -28.42 31.72
CA VAL A 27 98.91 -29.03 31.53
C VAL A 27 98.05 -28.90 32.79
N LEU A 28 98.61 -29.09 34.00
CA LEU A 28 97.90 -28.87 35.27
C LEU A 28 97.52 -27.41 35.48
N GLY A 29 98.41 -26.46 35.17
CA GLY A 29 98.10 -25.03 35.22
C GLY A 29 96.98 -24.65 34.24
N ALA A 30 97.06 -25.12 32.99
CA ALA A 30 96.05 -24.86 31.97
C ALA A 30 94.68 -25.46 32.33
N THR A 31 94.65 -26.68 32.86
CA THR A 31 93.40 -27.35 33.26
C THR A 31 92.74 -26.69 34.47
N ILE A 32 93.50 -26.21 35.46
CA ILE A 32 92.97 -25.44 36.59
C ILE A 32 92.43 -24.09 36.12
N ILE A 33 93.16 -23.37 35.26
CA ILE A 33 92.68 -22.10 34.70
C ILE A 33 91.40 -22.31 33.89
N LEU A 34 91.35 -23.37 33.07
CA LEU A 34 90.15 -23.71 32.31
C LEU A 34 88.97 -24.06 33.25
N ALA A 35 89.21 -24.81 34.32
CA ALA A 35 88.19 -25.16 35.30
C ALA A 35 87.66 -23.93 36.05
N ILE A 36 88.54 -22.98 36.41
CA ILE A 36 88.15 -21.71 37.03
C ILE A 36 87.35 -20.86 36.04
N LEU A 37 87.79 -20.76 34.78
CA LEU A 37 87.06 -20.02 33.74
C LEU A 37 85.68 -20.64 33.47
N LEU A 38 85.58 -21.97 33.40
CA LEU A 38 84.31 -22.68 33.21
C LEU A 38 83.37 -22.47 34.41
N SER A 39 83.91 -22.52 35.63
CA SER A 39 83.13 -22.31 36.87
C SER A 39 82.65 -20.87 36.98
N ALA A 40 83.53 -19.89 36.75
CA ALA A 40 83.19 -18.47 36.75
C ALA A 40 82.17 -18.13 35.64
N SER A 41 82.33 -18.68 34.44
CA SER A 41 81.38 -18.50 33.34
C SER A 41 80.01 -19.12 33.66
N SER A 42 79.99 -20.29 34.31
CA SER A 42 78.74 -20.96 34.69
C SER A 42 77.98 -20.19 35.77
N ILE A 43 78.68 -19.62 36.76
CA ILE A 43 78.08 -18.76 37.79
C ILE A 43 77.57 -17.45 37.15
N TYR A 44 78.37 -16.83 36.29
CA TYR A 44 77.99 -15.60 35.58
C TYR A 44 76.74 -15.81 34.71
N LEU A 45 76.71 -16.86 33.89
CA LEU A 45 75.56 -17.20 33.06
C LEU A 45 74.32 -17.55 33.92
N SER A 46 74.49 -18.26 35.04
CA SER A 46 73.37 -18.60 35.92
C SER A 46 72.72 -17.37 36.58
N GLN A 47 73.44 -16.25 36.73
CA GLN A 47 72.91 -15.02 37.32
C GLN A 47 72.37 -14.06 36.25
N GLN A 48 73.07 -13.94 35.11
CA GLN A 48 72.71 -12.99 34.07
C GLN A 48 71.60 -13.50 33.14
N LEU A 49 71.46 -14.82 32.96
CA LEU A 49 70.40 -15.38 32.10
C LEU A 49 68.98 -15.03 32.59
N PRO A 50 68.63 -15.18 33.88
CA PRO A 50 67.34 -14.73 34.39
C PRO A 50 67.08 -13.24 34.16
N GLU A 51 68.06 -12.38 34.48
CA GLU A 51 67.93 -10.92 34.35
C GLU A 51 67.73 -10.50 32.89
N TRP A 52 68.53 -11.04 31.95
CA TRP A 52 68.34 -10.78 30.53
C TRP A 52 67.01 -11.30 30.01
N THR A 53 66.59 -12.50 30.44
CA THR A 53 65.31 -13.08 30.01
C THR A 53 64.13 -12.24 30.50
N GLU A 54 64.19 -11.76 31.75
CA GLU A 54 63.19 -10.85 32.31
C GLU A 54 63.11 -9.52 31.53
N GLU A 55 64.25 -8.93 31.14
CA GLU A 55 64.30 -7.71 30.33
C GLU A 55 63.67 -7.90 28.93
N TYR A 56 63.98 -9.01 28.26
CA TYR A 56 63.37 -9.33 26.96
C TYR A 56 61.87 -9.61 27.06
N GLU A 57 61.42 -10.33 28.09
CA GLU A 57 60.00 -10.57 28.37
C GLU A 57 59.28 -9.25 28.72
N ALA A 58 59.92 -8.34 29.46
CA ALA A 58 59.38 -7.01 29.76
C ALA A 58 59.22 -6.15 28.50
N ASN A 59 60.21 -6.14 27.61
CA ASN A 59 60.16 -5.44 26.33
C ASN A 59 59.02 -5.99 25.44
N HIS A 60 58.87 -7.33 25.39
CA HIS A 60 57.76 -7.95 24.65
C HIS A 60 56.40 -7.67 25.28
N ALA A 61 56.31 -7.69 26.62
CA ALA A 61 55.10 -7.33 27.35
C ALA A 61 54.66 -5.87 27.16
N ALA A 62 55.60 -4.97 26.79
CA ALA A 62 55.30 -3.60 26.39
C ALA A 62 54.86 -3.50 24.92
N ALA A 63 55.42 -4.32 24.03
CA ALA A 63 55.12 -4.30 22.59
C ALA A 63 53.83 -5.06 22.20
N ALA A 64 53.57 -6.23 22.78
CA ALA A 64 52.42 -7.06 22.40
C ALA A 64 51.05 -6.37 22.58
N PRO A 65 50.79 -5.53 23.60
CA PRO A 65 49.57 -4.72 23.65
C PRO A 65 49.44 -3.73 22.49
N HIS A 66 50.55 -3.20 21.97
CA HIS A 66 50.56 -2.30 20.81
C HIS A 66 50.24 -3.04 19.51
N ASP A 67 50.82 -4.23 19.32
CA ASP A 67 50.49 -5.11 18.19
C ASP A 67 49.02 -5.52 18.22
N PHE A 68 48.50 -5.84 19.41
CA PHE A 68 47.10 -6.20 19.62
C PHE A 68 46.18 -4.99 19.35
N ALA A 69 46.53 -3.79 19.81
CA ALA A 69 45.79 -2.57 19.48
C ALA A 69 45.79 -2.25 17.98
N THR A 70 46.89 -2.55 17.29
CA THR A 70 46.97 -2.41 15.83
C THR A 70 46.07 -3.44 15.12
N LEU A 71 45.98 -4.65 15.68
CA LEU A 71 45.06 -5.69 15.18
C LEU A 71 43.61 -5.24 15.33
N THR A 72 43.21 -4.78 16.52
CA THR A 72 41.83 -4.32 16.77
C THR A 72 41.49 -3.12 15.89
N GLY A 73 42.38 -2.13 15.76
CA GLY A 73 42.20 -1.01 14.84
C GLY A 73 42.12 -1.42 13.36
N ASN A 74 42.84 -2.46 12.94
CA ASN A 74 42.75 -2.99 11.59
C ASN A 74 41.47 -3.80 11.33
N ILE A 75 40.92 -4.47 12.35
CA ILE A 75 39.59 -5.10 12.30
C ILE A 75 38.55 -4.00 12.12
N GLU A 76 38.57 -2.96 12.94
CA GLU A 76 37.66 -1.82 12.84
C GLU A 76 37.74 -1.12 11.48
N ARG A 77 38.95 -0.91 10.93
CA ARG A 77 39.12 -0.36 9.58
C ARG A 77 38.54 -1.26 8.49
N ALA A 78 38.68 -2.58 8.62
CA ALA A 78 38.06 -3.50 7.67
C ALA A 78 36.52 -3.42 7.74
N VAL A 79 35.98 -3.39 8.96
CA VAL A 79 34.55 -3.27 9.28
C VAL A 79 33.97 -1.93 8.78
N LEU A 80 34.70 -0.82 8.92
CA LEU A 80 34.29 0.53 8.49
C LEU A 80 34.42 0.79 7.00
N SER A 81 35.14 -0.04 6.25
CA SER A 81 35.39 0.21 4.82
C SER A 81 34.16 0.04 3.92
N GLU A 82 33.05 -0.49 4.45
CA GLU A 82 31.74 -0.75 3.80
C GLU A 82 31.78 -1.63 2.53
N LYS A 83 32.99 -1.95 2.05
CA LYS A 83 33.24 -2.72 0.84
C LYS A 83 33.77 -4.09 1.23
N SER A 84 33.07 -5.15 0.83
CA SER A 84 33.35 -6.57 1.16
C SER A 84 34.66 -7.14 0.57
N THR A 85 35.62 -6.29 0.20
CA THR A 85 36.92 -6.66 -0.39
C THR A 85 38.10 -6.04 0.34
N THR A 86 37.87 -5.19 1.35
CA THR A 86 38.96 -4.59 2.12
C THR A 86 39.56 -5.64 3.03
N THR A 87 40.87 -5.84 2.88
CA THR A 87 41.66 -6.77 3.67
C THR A 87 42.73 -6.00 4.42
N THR A 88 42.80 -6.19 5.73
CA THR A 88 43.91 -5.72 6.57
C THR A 88 44.68 -6.91 7.11
N SER A 89 45.96 -6.72 7.43
CA SER A 89 46.80 -7.78 7.96
C SER A 89 47.68 -7.19 9.05
N THR A 90 47.67 -7.82 10.22
CA THR A 90 48.47 -7.39 11.36
C THR A 90 49.38 -8.53 11.79
N PRO A 91 50.71 -8.36 11.76
CA PRO A 91 51.61 -9.28 12.44
C PRO A 91 51.44 -9.09 13.95
N VAL A 92 51.20 -10.18 14.67
CA VAL A 92 51.20 -10.16 16.14
C VAL A 92 52.49 -10.79 16.62
N GLY A 93 53.33 -10.03 17.33
CA GLY A 93 54.54 -10.55 17.95
C GLY A 93 54.21 -11.57 19.02
N MET A 94 54.45 -12.86 18.75
CA MET A 94 54.13 -13.96 19.65
C MET A 94 55.30 -14.35 20.56
N LEU A 95 56.50 -13.79 20.36
CA LEU A 95 57.74 -14.21 21.01
C LEU A 95 58.53 -13.00 21.51
N PRO A 96 59.10 -13.06 22.73
CA PRO A 96 60.19 -12.19 23.14
C PRO A 96 61.45 -12.44 22.31
N GLU A 97 62.31 -11.43 22.15
CA GLU A 97 63.63 -11.62 21.57
C GLU A 97 64.47 -12.57 22.44
N GLY A 98 65.27 -13.44 21.81
CA GLY A 98 66.06 -14.45 22.50
C GLY A 98 67.43 -13.92 22.96
N VAL A 99 67.95 -14.45 24.08
CA VAL A 99 69.30 -14.13 24.55
C VAL A 99 70.35 -14.69 23.56
N PRO A 100 71.20 -13.85 22.93
CA PRO A 100 72.06 -14.25 21.81
C PRO A 100 73.09 -15.36 22.12
N LEU A 101 73.40 -15.61 23.39
CA LEU A 101 74.56 -16.42 23.79
C LEU A 101 74.23 -17.87 24.18
N VAL A 102 72.98 -18.19 24.55
CA VAL A 102 72.63 -19.51 25.14
C VAL A 102 71.42 -20.19 24.49
N GLY A 103 70.70 -19.52 23.57
CA GLY A 103 69.60 -20.15 22.83
C GLY A 103 68.41 -20.59 23.68
N MET A 104 68.34 -20.14 24.94
CA MET A 104 67.09 -20.23 25.73
C MET A 104 66.12 -19.23 25.13
N ILE A 105 65.10 -19.75 24.43
CA ILE A 105 64.00 -18.96 23.89
C ILE A 105 62.87 -19.05 24.92
N PRO A 106 62.45 -17.93 25.55
CA PRO A 106 61.29 -17.93 26.43
C PRO A 106 60.04 -18.43 25.69
N VAL A 107 59.10 -19.03 26.42
CA VAL A 107 57.88 -19.57 25.81
C VAL A 107 57.02 -18.40 25.34
N GLY A 108 56.71 -18.37 24.05
CA GLY A 108 55.89 -17.31 23.46
C GLY A 108 54.44 -17.33 23.94
N GLY A 109 53.70 -16.27 23.61
CA GLY A 109 52.27 -16.22 23.84
C GLY A 109 51.47 -17.16 22.93
N THR A 110 50.20 -17.36 23.29
CA THR A 110 49.21 -18.11 22.51
C THR A 110 48.12 -17.17 22.04
N LEU A 111 47.81 -17.19 20.74
CA LEU A 111 46.69 -16.48 20.13
C LEU A 111 45.57 -17.48 19.84
N TYR A 112 44.37 -17.14 20.27
CA TYR A 112 43.20 -17.99 20.19
C TYR A 112 42.01 -17.21 19.61
N PHE A 113 41.31 -17.79 18.64
CA PHE A 113 40.07 -17.25 18.10
C PHE A 113 38.94 -18.26 18.30
N ASP A 114 37.80 -17.77 18.78
CA ASP A 114 36.57 -18.55 18.98
C ASP A 114 35.37 -17.71 18.59
N GLN A 115 34.50 -18.26 17.76
CA GLN A 115 33.31 -17.55 17.28
C GLN A 115 32.14 -17.56 18.29
N SER A 116 32.18 -18.47 19.28
CA SER A 116 31.04 -18.79 20.16
C SER A 116 31.22 -18.38 21.62
N GLU A 117 32.45 -18.10 22.06
CA GLU A 117 32.77 -17.80 23.46
C GLU A 117 32.15 -16.47 23.95
N GLU A 118 32.01 -15.49 23.05
CA GLU A 118 31.48 -14.15 23.36
C GLU A 118 30.33 -13.80 22.39
N THR A 119 29.16 -13.44 22.93
CA THR A 119 27.97 -13.07 22.13
C THR A 119 27.34 -11.77 22.62
N PHE A 120 26.82 -10.97 21.70
CA PHE A 120 26.10 -9.73 21.99
C PHE A 120 24.75 -9.72 21.26
N GLU A 121 23.69 -9.35 21.97
CA GLU A 121 22.34 -9.19 21.44
C GLU A 121 21.80 -7.81 21.85
N CYS A 122 21.26 -7.07 20.88
CA CYS A 122 20.50 -5.85 21.13
C CYS A 122 19.01 -6.16 20.95
N ILE A 123 18.23 -6.03 22.00
CA ILE A 123 16.81 -6.42 22.05
C ILE A 123 15.97 -5.16 22.30
N ALA A 124 14.94 -4.95 21.48
CA ALA A 124 14.04 -3.78 21.53
C ALA A 124 12.95 -3.86 22.61
N ALA A 125 13.23 -4.54 23.73
CA ALA A 125 12.29 -4.72 24.82
C ALA A 125 13.03 -4.95 26.15
N ALA A 126 12.31 -4.76 27.27
CA ALA A 126 12.77 -5.19 28.59
C ALA A 126 12.34 -6.65 28.87
N PRO A 127 13.17 -7.46 29.54
CA PRO A 127 12.86 -8.87 29.83
C PRO A 127 11.69 -9.08 30.79
N ASP A 128 11.39 -8.08 31.61
CA ASP A 128 10.25 -7.99 32.55
C ASP A 128 9.03 -7.27 31.97
N GLY A 129 9.09 -6.83 30.71
CA GLY A 129 7.98 -6.17 30.03
C GLY A 129 6.76 -7.06 29.92
N SER A 130 5.57 -6.46 30.02
CA SER A 130 4.30 -7.15 29.80
C SER A 130 4.30 -7.79 28.42
N VAL A 131 4.06 -9.09 28.33
CA VAL A 131 3.85 -9.79 27.06
C VAL A 131 2.43 -9.51 26.55
N ALA A 132 2.29 -9.34 25.25
CA ALA A 132 0.98 -9.27 24.61
C ALA A 132 0.18 -10.56 24.89
N PRO A 133 -1.15 -10.51 25.02
CA PRO A 133 -1.96 -11.71 25.15
C PRO A 133 -1.75 -12.63 23.93
N GLU A 134 -1.40 -13.90 24.17
CA GLU A 134 -1.25 -14.91 23.12
C GLU A 134 -2.56 -15.06 22.33
N GLY A 135 -2.46 -15.02 21.00
CA GLY A 135 -3.53 -15.50 20.13
C GLY A 135 -4.71 -14.55 19.87
N SER A 136 -4.60 -13.25 20.13
CA SER A 136 -5.53 -12.30 19.51
C SER A 136 -4.85 -11.69 18.28
N PRO A 137 -5.26 -12.05 17.04
CA PRO A 137 -4.93 -11.23 15.89
C PRO A 137 -5.68 -9.89 16.06
N TRP A 138 -5.93 -9.21 14.95
CA TRP A 138 -6.95 -8.18 14.84
C TRP A 138 -6.42 -6.75 14.99
N ASN A 139 -5.74 -6.30 13.94
CA ASN A 139 -6.42 -5.28 13.15
C ASN A 139 -7.22 -5.99 12.07
N THR A 140 -8.43 -6.45 12.41
CA THR A 140 -9.37 -6.91 11.38
C THR A 140 -10.54 -5.99 11.29
N THR A 141 -10.91 -5.84 10.04
CA THR A 141 -12.19 -5.39 9.51
C THR A 141 -13.35 -6.29 9.95
N ALA A 142 -13.51 -6.55 11.25
CA ALA A 142 -14.75 -7.09 11.79
C ALA A 142 -15.86 -6.02 11.71
N ASP A 143 -15.47 -4.75 11.89
CA ASP A 143 -16.33 -3.57 11.70
C ASP A 143 -15.64 -2.55 10.80
N TRP A 144 -15.85 -2.70 9.49
CA TRP A 144 -15.43 -1.74 8.46
C TRP A 144 -15.88 -0.28 8.73
N ILE A 145 -16.93 -0.08 9.52
CA ILE A 145 -17.51 1.24 9.81
C ILE A 145 -16.66 2.14 10.72
N THR A 146 -15.55 1.65 11.28
CA THR A 146 -14.67 2.42 12.19
C THR A 146 -13.57 3.20 11.45
N PHE A 147 -13.37 2.93 10.16
CA PHE A 147 -12.32 3.55 9.35
C PHE A 147 -12.76 4.94 8.86
N THR A 148 -12.22 5.98 9.49
CA THR A 148 -12.56 7.38 9.20
C THR A 148 -11.56 8.09 8.30
N ASP A 149 -10.34 7.57 8.17
CA ASP A 149 -9.30 8.14 7.31
C ASP A 149 -9.31 7.48 5.93
N THR A 150 -10.11 8.09 5.07
CA THR A 150 -10.33 7.62 3.70
C THR A 150 -10.20 8.76 2.71
N TYR A 151 -9.80 8.41 1.50
CA TYR A 151 -9.75 9.32 0.37
C TYR A 151 -10.30 8.60 -0.85
N HIS A 152 -11.41 9.12 -1.41
CA HIS A 152 -12.10 8.52 -2.56
C HIS A 152 -12.47 7.04 -2.40
N VAL A 153 -12.69 6.57 -1.18
CA VAL A 153 -13.12 5.20 -0.87
C VAL A 153 -14.45 5.24 -0.14
N VAL A 154 -15.34 4.30 -0.46
CA VAL A 154 -16.60 4.07 0.27
C VAL A 154 -16.46 2.75 1.03
N ILE A 155 -16.92 2.76 2.28
CA ILE A 155 -16.80 1.62 3.17
C ILE A 155 -18.19 1.08 3.49
N TYR A 156 -18.34 -0.24 3.32
CA TYR A 156 -19.52 -1.04 3.61
C TYR A 156 -19.21 -1.98 4.78
N PRO A 157 -20.23 -2.54 5.46
CA PRO A 157 -20.02 -3.46 6.59
C PRO A 157 -19.12 -4.67 6.29
N SER A 158 -18.95 -5.07 5.03
CA SER A 158 -18.19 -6.25 4.61
C SER A 158 -17.06 -5.97 3.61
N LYS A 159 -16.89 -4.73 3.16
CA LYS A 159 -15.87 -4.38 2.16
C LYS A 159 -15.59 -2.88 2.08
N ALA A 160 -14.46 -2.52 1.47
CA ALA A 160 -14.17 -1.18 0.96
C ALA A 160 -13.95 -1.21 -0.56
N GLU A 161 -14.42 -0.17 -1.24
CA GLU A 161 -14.28 0.00 -2.68
C GLU A 161 -14.03 1.48 -3.04
N LEU A 162 -13.56 1.76 -4.25
CA LEU A 162 -13.44 3.13 -4.73
C LEU A 162 -14.81 3.79 -4.72
N GLY A 163 -14.85 5.02 -4.26
CA GLY A 163 -16.04 5.83 -4.33
C GLY A 163 -16.34 6.23 -5.78
N PRO A 164 -17.61 6.47 -6.12
CA PRO A 164 -17.96 7.06 -7.40
C PRO A 164 -17.33 8.45 -7.59
N ALA A 165 -16.70 8.68 -8.74
CA ALA A 165 -16.19 9.94 -9.26
C ALA A 165 -17.35 10.84 -9.73
N ARG A 166 -17.96 11.53 -8.77
CA ARG A 166 -19.13 12.39 -9.00
C ARG A 166 -18.74 13.81 -9.37
N ARG A 167 -19.54 14.52 -10.16
CA ARG A 167 -19.35 15.96 -10.44
C ARG A 167 -20.42 16.81 -9.76
N GLY A 168 -20.05 17.54 -8.71
CA GLY A 168 -20.82 18.64 -8.13
C GLY A 168 -22.26 18.33 -7.70
N ASN A 169 -22.99 19.34 -7.21
CA ASN A 169 -24.44 19.30 -7.04
C ASN A 169 -25.05 20.23 -8.08
N TRP A 170 -26.17 19.85 -8.69
CA TRP A 170 -26.90 20.71 -9.59
C TRP A 170 -28.30 20.96 -9.07
N THR A 171 -28.55 22.21 -8.66
CA THR A 171 -29.86 22.68 -8.25
C THR A 171 -30.41 23.64 -9.29
N ILE A 172 -31.56 23.30 -9.88
CA ILE A 172 -32.30 24.12 -10.82
C ILE A 172 -33.40 24.83 -10.04
N ASN A 173 -33.17 26.11 -9.77
CA ASN A 173 -34.09 27.01 -9.05
C ASN A 173 -34.66 28.12 -9.94
N LYS A 174 -34.36 28.06 -11.23
CA LYS A 174 -34.93 28.89 -12.30
C LYS A 174 -35.08 28.02 -13.54
N SER A 175 -36.23 28.10 -14.20
CA SER A 175 -36.53 27.30 -15.39
C SER A 175 -35.46 27.44 -16.47
N THR A 176 -35.11 26.31 -17.08
CA THR A 176 -34.01 26.20 -18.07
C THR A 176 -34.28 25.06 -19.05
N SER A 177 -33.55 25.02 -20.16
CA SER A 177 -33.54 23.87 -21.07
C SER A 177 -32.31 22.99 -20.84
N LEU A 178 -32.45 21.67 -20.96
CA LEU A 178 -31.37 20.68 -20.82
C LEU A 178 -31.46 19.56 -21.87
N SER A 179 -30.31 19.02 -22.25
CA SER A 179 -30.22 17.82 -23.07
C SER A 179 -28.88 17.12 -22.84
N GLY A 180 -28.82 15.82 -23.12
CA GLY A 180 -27.61 15.00 -22.97
C GLY A 180 -27.57 14.19 -21.68
N GLU A 181 -26.39 13.70 -21.34
CA GLU A 181 -26.12 12.76 -20.26
C GLU A 181 -25.18 13.38 -19.21
N TYR A 182 -25.52 13.23 -17.92
CA TYR A 182 -24.83 13.89 -16.82
C TYR A 182 -24.57 12.95 -15.63
N TYR A 183 -23.45 13.17 -14.93
CA TYR A 183 -23.02 12.41 -13.75
C TYR A 183 -22.82 13.35 -12.56
N LEU A 184 -23.65 13.23 -11.52
CA LEU A 184 -23.79 14.24 -10.44
C LEU A 184 -23.74 13.61 -9.03
N ASN A 185 -23.48 14.41 -8.00
CA ASN A 185 -23.80 13.99 -6.62
C ASN A 185 -25.31 14.05 -6.40
N THR A 186 -25.87 15.25 -6.62
CA THR A 186 -27.30 15.52 -6.45
C THR A 186 -27.82 16.28 -7.66
N PHE A 187 -28.98 15.88 -8.16
CA PHE A 187 -29.76 16.64 -9.13
C PHE A 187 -31.09 17.04 -8.48
N SER A 188 -31.33 18.34 -8.36
CA SER A 188 -32.52 18.89 -7.70
C SER A 188 -33.23 19.90 -8.60
N VAL A 189 -34.54 19.77 -8.77
CA VAL A 189 -35.40 20.79 -9.39
C VAL A 189 -36.37 21.32 -8.33
N VAL A 190 -36.27 22.62 -8.05
CA VAL A 190 -36.85 23.26 -6.86
C VAL A 190 -37.54 24.58 -7.21
N ASN A 191 -38.28 25.15 -6.25
CA ASN A 191 -38.90 26.49 -6.36
C ASN A 191 -39.85 26.67 -7.56
N ASN A 192 -40.67 25.66 -7.87
CA ASN A 192 -41.59 25.68 -9.02
C ASN A 192 -40.89 25.88 -10.37
N SER A 193 -39.65 25.39 -10.50
CA SER A 193 -38.88 25.50 -11.73
C SER A 193 -39.24 24.40 -12.72
N THR A 194 -39.11 24.70 -14.01
CA THR A 194 -39.30 23.72 -15.09
C THR A 194 -38.00 23.49 -15.85
N VAL A 195 -37.60 22.23 -15.99
CA VAL A 195 -36.57 21.79 -16.93
C VAL A 195 -37.26 21.41 -18.23
N THR A 196 -37.01 22.15 -19.30
CA THR A 196 -37.46 21.77 -20.65
C THR A 196 -36.41 20.85 -21.28
N VAL A 197 -36.78 19.62 -21.59
CA VAL A 197 -35.86 18.66 -22.21
C VAL A 197 -35.84 18.88 -23.71
N GLU A 198 -34.66 19.07 -24.31
CA GLU A 198 -34.52 19.17 -25.77
C GLU A 198 -34.10 17.79 -26.33
N GLY A 199 -35.07 16.96 -26.73
CA GLY A 199 -34.81 15.60 -27.19
C GLY A 199 -34.66 14.60 -26.04
N ARG A 200 -33.47 14.57 -25.45
CA ARG A 200 -33.05 13.51 -24.52
C ARG A 200 -32.39 14.09 -23.27
N LEU A 201 -32.76 13.58 -22.09
CA LEU A 201 -32.08 13.84 -20.83
C LEU A 201 -31.77 12.53 -20.09
N THR A 202 -30.53 12.35 -19.66
CA THR A 202 -30.08 11.23 -18.84
C THR A 202 -29.29 11.75 -17.64
N ILE A 203 -29.71 11.40 -16.42
CA ILE A 203 -29.04 11.82 -15.18
C ILE A 203 -28.65 10.59 -14.37
N HIS A 204 -27.35 10.45 -14.15
CA HIS A 204 -26.75 9.53 -13.19
C HIS A 204 -26.38 10.31 -11.92
N ALA A 205 -26.95 9.98 -10.77
CA ALA A 205 -26.68 10.69 -9.51
C ALA A 205 -26.70 9.77 -8.28
N LEU A 206 -26.31 10.27 -7.11
CA LEU A 206 -26.69 9.58 -5.87
C LEU A 206 -28.13 9.87 -5.48
N LYS A 207 -28.49 11.14 -5.64
CA LYS A 207 -29.77 11.66 -5.19
C LYS A 207 -30.41 12.49 -6.28
N ILE A 208 -31.65 12.14 -6.62
CA ILE A 208 -32.50 12.93 -7.50
C ILE A 208 -33.69 13.44 -6.70
N LEU A 209 -33.96 14.74 -6.77
CA LEU A 209 -35.06 15.40 -6.10
C LEU A 209 -35.83 16.29 -7.08
N ILE A 210 -37.15 16.08 -7.18
CA ILE A 210 -38.05 17.01 -7.85
C ILE A 210 -39.10 17.43 -6.83
N GLU A 211 -39.05 18.68 -6.39
CA GLU A 211 -39.95 19.23 -5.37
C GLU A 211 -41.38 19.44 -5.89
N PRO A 212 -42.38 19.56 -4.99
CA PRO A 212 -43.74 19.88 -5.39
C PRO A 212 -43.78 21.19 -6.18
N GLY A 213 -44.61 21.21 -7.23
CA GLY A 213 -44.75 22.36 -8.13
C GLY A 213 -43.61 22.57 -9.14
N SER A 214 -42.49 21.85 -9.01
CA SER A 214 -41.43 21.80 -10.02
C SER A 214 -41.70 20.73 -11.08
N SER A 215 -41.08 20.85 -12.26
CA SER A 215 -41.33 19.90 -13.34
C SER A 215 -40.16 19.62 -14.29
N ILE A 216 -40.17 18.44 -14.90
CA ILE A 216 -39.37 18.07 -16.06
C ILE A 216 -40.34 17.91 -17.23
N ASN A 217 -40.16 18.69 -18.29
CA ASN A 217 -41.06 18.73 -19.45
C ASN A 217 -40.31 18.37 -20.73
N ALA A 218 -40.59 17.18 -21.24
CA ALA A 218 -40.16 16.64 -22.51
C ALA A 218 -41.33 16.50 -23.51
N THR A 219 -42.45 17.20 -23.29
CA THR A 219 -43.65 17.09 -24.14
C THR A 219 -43.42 17.68 -25.52
N GLY A 220 -43.68 16.90 -26.58
CA GLY A 220 -43.49 17.32 -27.97
C GLY A 220 -42.01 17.50 -28.37
N LYS A 221 -41.08 16.99 -27.57
CA LYS A 221 -39.63 17.19 -27.74
C LYS A 221 -38.90 16.01 -28.38
N GLY A 222 -39.63 15.03 -28.88
CA GLY A 222 -39.11 13.89 -29.64
C GLY A 222 -38.99 14.17 -31.13
N TRP A 223 -39.26 13.16 -31.96
CA TRP A 223 -39.19 13.31 -33.41
C TRP A 223 -40.28 14.24 -33.94
N SER A 224 -39.93 15.07 -34.91
CA SER A 224 -40.86 16.04 -35.52
C SER A 224 -41.99 15.34 -36.29
N GLY A 225 -43.18 15.92 -36.25
CA GLY A 225 -44.28 15.55 -37.14
C GLY A 225 -44.01 15.92 -38.60
N GLY A 226 -44.84 15.41 -39.50
CA GLY A 226 -44.82 15.73 -40.92
C GLY A 226 -45.56 17.03 -41.23
N LEU A 227 -45.08 17.78 -42.22
CA LEU A 227 -45.78 18.98 -42.71
C LEU A 227 -47.02 18.58 -43.52
N GLY A 228 -48.10 19.32 -43.36
CA GLY A 228 -49.31 19.14 -44.16
C GLY A 228 -49.14 19.71 -45.57
N ASN A 229 -49.15 18.83 -46.57
CA ASN A 229 -48.78 19.11 -47.96
C ASN A 229 -49.58 18.20 -48.95
N SER A 230 -49.20 18.19 -50.24
CA SER A 230 -49.78 17.28 -51.25
C SER A 230 -48.70 16.38 -51.88
N PRO A 231 -48.60 15.10 -51.49
CA PRO A 231 -49.20 14.50 -50.28
C PRO A 231 -48.61 15.07 -48.99
N GLY A 232 -49.25 14.80 -47.85
CA GLY A 232 -48.70 15.15 -46.54
C GLY A 232 -47.37 14.42 -46.30
N ASP A 233 -46.45 15.07 -45.58
CA ASP A 233 -45.18 14.42 -45.24
C ASP A 233 -45.39 13.39 -44.13
N ASN A 234 -44.59 12.32 -44.17
CA ASN A 234 -44.56 11.35 -43.07
C ASN A 234 -43.91 11.97 -41.82
N GLY A 235 -44.42 11.61 -40.65
CA GLY A 235 -43.79 11.88 -39.37
C GLY A 235 -42.43 11.21 -39.26
N LYS A 236 -41.53 11.80 -38.46
CA LYS A 236 -40.18 11.23 -38.23
C LYS A 236 -40.19 10.21 -37.09
N GLY A 237 -39.19 9.32 -37.08
CA GLY A 237 -39.05 8.25 -36.11
C GLY A 237 -39.43 6.87 -36.67
N VAL A 238 -39.04 5.81 -35.97
CA VAL A 238 -39.22 4.41 -36.39
C VAL A 238 -40.69 3.98 -36.48
N GLY A 239 -41.57 4.63 -35.73
CA GLY A 239 -43.03 4.51 -35.80
C GLY A 239 -43.69 5.83 -36.24
N GLY A 240 -43.05 6.61 -37.11
CA GLY A 240 -43.66 7.84 -37.64
C GLY A 240 -44.95 7.55 -38.41
N GLY A 241 -45.98 8.38 -38.21
CA GLY A 241 -47.24 8.26 -38.94
C GLY A 241 -47.09 8.62 -40.42
N ILE A 242 -47.85 7.95 -41.29
CA ILE A 242 -47.85 8.20 -42.73
C ILE A 242 -48.70 9.45 -43.04
N GLY A 243 -48.22 10.30 -43.95
CA GLY A 243 -48.95 11.48 -44.38
C GLY A 243 -50.22 11.14 -45.17
N GLY A 244 -51.21 12.04 -45.13
CA GLY A 244 -52.45 11.92 -45.89
C GLY A 244 -52.25 12.09 -47.39
N ASN A 245 -52.99 11.32 -48.21
CA ASN A 245 -52.97 11.53 -49.65
C ASN A 245 -53.77 12.77 -50.03
N GLU A 246 -53.50 13.27 -51.23
CA GLU A 246 -54.32 14.30 -51.85
C GLU A 246 -55.71 13.76 -52.28
N SER A 247 -56.71 14.63 -52.29
CA SER A 247 -58.08 14.30 -52.71
C SER A 247 -58.12 13.70 -54.14
N LYS A 248 -58.88 12.62 -54.35
CA LYS A 248 -59.06 11.98 -55.68
C LYS A 248 -59.80 12.90 -56.66
N LEU A 249 -59.20 13.16 -57.82
CA LEU A 249 -59.78 13.97 -58.92
C LEU A 249 -61.22 13.54 -59.25
N GLY A 250 -62.17 14.47 -59.10
CA GLY A 250 -63.58 14.27 -59.48
C GLY A 250 -64.53 13.93 -58.31
N ASN A 251 -64.00 13.62 -57.13
CA ASN A 251 -64.80 13.48 -55.92
C ASN A 251 -64.69 14.74 -55.07
N ASN A 252 -65.82 15.25 -54.58
CA ASN A 252 -65.88 16.45 -53.74
C ASN A 252 -65.43 16.18 -52.29
N THR A 253 -64.59 15.16 -52.08
CA THR A 253 -64.07 14.72 -50.79
C THR A 253 -62.80 15.50 -50.46
N GLY A 254 -62.59 15.86 -49.19
CA GLY A 254 -61.41 16.61 -48.75
C GLY A 254 -60.11 15.81 -48.89
N GLY A 255 -59.00 16.36 -48.39
CA GLY A 255 -57.74 15.60 -48.30
C GLY A 255 -57.77 14.62 -47.13
N ASP A 256 -57.08 13.48 -47.28
CA ASP A 256 -57.05 12.42 -46.27
C ASP A 256 -56.31 12.88 -45.00
N GLY A 257 -56.65 12.28 -43.86
CA GLY A 257 -55.98 12.51 -42.59
C GLY A 257 -54.56 11.92 -42.54
N GLY A 258 -53.65 12.58 -41.83
CA GLY A 258 -52.36 11.99 -41.47
C GLY A 258 -52.50 10.98 -40.32
N GLY A 259 -51.75 9.89 -40.36
CA GLY A 259 -51.74 8.89 -39.28
C GLY A 259 -50.95 9.36 -38.05
N GLY A 260 -51.32 8.88 -36.87
CA GLY A 260 -50.62 9.19 -35.61
C GLY A 260 -49.25 8.50 -35.50
N GLY A 261 -48.34 9.04 -34.71
CA GLY A 261 -47.06 8.38 -34.39
C GLY A 261 -47.23 7.21 -33.42
N GLY A 262 -46.34 6.22 -33.48
CA GLY A 262 -46.32 5.05 -32.59
C GLY A 262 -45.00 4.86 -31.83
N LEU A 263 -45.09 4.82 -30.50
CA LEU A 263 -44.05 4.38 -29.55
C LEU A 263 -44.77 3.88 -28.31
N GLY A 264 -44.49 2.67 -27.80
CA GLY A 264 -45.21 2.09 -26.65
C GLY A 264 -46.61 1.59 -27.00
N GLY A 265 -47.41 2.44 -27.65
CA GLY A 265 -48.64 2.11 -28.37
C GLY A 265 -48.52 2.42 -29.87
N THR A 266 -49.45 1.89 -30.66
CA THR A 266 -49.64 2.22 -32.08
C THR A 266 -50.33 3.57 -32.22
N GLY A 267 -49.97 4.34 -33.26
CA GLY A 267 -50.76 5.48 -33.70
C GLY A 267 -52.04 5.03 -34.38
N GLY A 268 -53.09 5.85 -34.31
CA GLY A 268 -54.33 5.65 -35.04
C GLY A 268 -54.20 6.04 -36.50
N ASP A 269 -55.00 5.43 -37.37
CA ASP A 269 -55.08 5.80 -38.77
C ASP A 269 -55.75 7.17 -38.95
N GLY A 270 -55.26 7.95 -39.92
CA GLY A 270 -55.99 9.12 -40.42
C GLY A 270 -57.24 8.71 -41.19
N GLY A 271 -58.28 9.54 -41.15
CA GLY A 271 -59.51 9.29 -41.89
C GLY A 271 -59.25 9.13 -43.39
N ASP A 272 -59.89 8.13 -44.00
CA ASP A 272 -59.71 7.65 -45.36
C ASP A 272 -58.26 7.26 -45.74
N ASN A 273 -57.37 7.11 -44.76
CA ASN A 273 -55.96 6.72 -44.92
C ASN A 273 -55.62 5.44 -44.12
N PRO A 274 -56.13 4.25 -44.51
CA PRO A 274 -55.96 3.03 -43.73
C PRO A 274 -54.49 2.57 -43.70
N ASN A 275 -54.05 2.06 -42.54
CA ASN A 275 -52.67 1.68 -42.22
C ASN A 275 -51.68 2.85 -42.23
N SER A 276 -52.15 4.06 -41.96
CA SER A 276 -51.31 5.25 -41.83
C SER A 276 -50.78 5.47 -40.42
N GLY A 277 -51.38 4.84 -39.41
CA GLY A 277 -50.92 4.84 -38.04
C GLY A 277 -49.53 4.21 -37.91
N GLY A 278 -48.65 4.88 -37.18
CA GLY A 278 -47.33 4.38 -36.87
C GLY A 278 -47.40 3.10 -36.02
N ASN A 279 -46.63 2.08 -36.41
CA ASN A 279 -46.49 0.89 -35.58
C ASN A 279 -45.95 1.24 -34.20
N ALA A 280 -46.34 0.47 -33.19
CA ALA A 280 -45.75 0.55 -31.86
C ALA A 280 -44.27 0.15 -31.98
N ALA A 281 -43.41 1.14 -32.13
CA ALA A 281 -41.99 0.91 -32.15
C ALA A 281 -41.56 0.42 -30.77
N GLU A 282 -41.43 -0.90 -30.62
CA GLU A 282 -40.69 -1.50 -29.53
C GLU A 282 -39.36 -1.97 -30.09
N LEU A 283 -38.26 -1.30 -29.73
CA LEU A 283 -36.98 -2.01 -29.72
C LEU A 283 -37.18 -3.20 -28.77
N GLN A 284 -36.87 -4.42 -29.21
CA GLN A 284 -36.92 -5.60 -28.33
C GLN A 284 -36.27 -5.24 -27.00
N VAL A 285 -37.12 -5.10 -25.98
CA VAL A 285 -36.79 -4.44 -24.74
C VAL A 285 -35.62 -5.19 -24.12
N TYR A 286 -34.44 -4.56 -24.14
CA TYR A 286 -33.42 -4.90 -23.17
C TYR A 286 -34.03 -4.53 -21.82
N LEU A 287 -34.62 -5.53 -21.15
CA LEU A 287 -35.09 -5.50 -19.77
C LEU A 287 -33.87 -5.34 -18.84
N GLY A 288 -33.13 -4.26 -19.04
CA GLY A 288 -31.88 -3.95 -18.37
C GLY A 288 -32.07 -2.74 -17.48
N SER A 289 -31.51 -2.84 -16.27
CA SER A 289 -31.42 -1.79 -15.26
C SER A 289 -30.39 -0.71 -15.62
N SER A 290 -30.40 -0.21 -16.86
CA SER A 290 -29.54 0.89 -17.31
C SER A 290 -30.31 1.86 -18.21
N CYS A 291 -29.84 3.11 -18.32
CA CYS A 291 -30.36 4.11 -19.26
C CYS A 291 -30.00 3.83 -20.74
N ALA A 292 -29.55 2.62 -21.07
CA ALA A 292 -29.30 2.20 -22.45
C ALA A 292 -30.63 1.95 -23.19
N GLY A 293 -30.81 2.58 -24.34
CA GLY A 293 -32.02 2.48 -25.17
C GLY A 293 -32.53 3.86 -25.56
N GLU A 294 -32.47 4.17 -26.85
CA GLU A 294 -32.56 5.55 -27.36
C GLU A 294 -33.85 5.79 -28.17
N MET A 295 -35.02 5.57 -27.57
CA MET A 295 -36.28 5.86 -28.28
C MET A 295 -36.99 7.07 -27.69
N MET A 296 -37.07 8.12 -28.51
CA MET A 296 -37.99 9.24 -28.33
C MET A 296 -39.30 8.91 -29.06
N GLY A 297 -40.38 9.59 -28.68
CA GLY A 297 -41.66 9.53 -29.37
C GLY A 297 -41.53 9.89 -30.84
N CYS A 298 -42.34 9.25 -31.67
CA CYS A 298 -42.41 9.44 -33.10
C CYS A 298 -43.41 10.56 -33.45
N GLY A 299 -43.14 11.29 -34.54
CA GLY A 299 -44.05 12.30 -35.05
C GLY A 299 -45.24 11.70 -35.80
N GLY A 300 -46.38 12.38 -35.78
CA GLY A 300 -47.53 12.07 -36.63
C GLY A 300 -47.33 12.55 -38.07
N GLY A 301 -48.05 11.96 -39.03
CA GLY A 301 -48.04 12.36 -40.43
C GLY A 301 -48.81 13.67 -40.66
N GLY A 302 -48.40 14.46 -41.66
CA GLY A 302 -49.14 15.64 -42.08
C GLY A 302 -50.40 15.25 -42.87
N GLY A 303 -51.46 16.05 -42.76
CA GLY A 303 -52.67 15.86 -43.56
C GLY A 303 -52.47 16.20 -45.03
N GLY A 304 -53.27 15.58 -45.90
CA GLY A 304 -53.23 15.84 -47.35
C GLY A 304 -53.99 17.11 -47.74
N ASN A 305 -53.58 17.81 -48.81
CA ASN A 305 -54.35 18.94 -49.32
C ASN A 305 -55.49 18.54 -50.25
N TRP A 306 -56.40 19.49 -50.47
CA TRP A 306 -57.53 19.39 -51.40
C TRP A 306 -57.26 20.01 -52.77
N LYS A 307 -57.72 19.33 -53.83
CA LYS A 307 -57.74 19.81 -55.22
C LYS A 307 -59.17 19.90 -55.73
N ASN A 308 -59.49 20.93 -56.51
CA ASN A 308 -60.79 21.00 -57.19
C ASN A 308 -60.89 20.01 -58.35
N SER A 309 -62.07 20.01 -58.98
CA SER A 309 -62.40 19.24 -60.19
C SER A 309 -61.51 19.54 -61.42
N SER A 310 -60.73 20.64 -61.42
CA SER A 310 -59.73 20.94 -62.45
C SER A 310 -58.30 20.53 -62.05
N GLY A 311 -58.12 19.85 -60.92
CA GLY A 311 -56.82 19.43 -60.38
C GLY A 311 -55.98 20.59 -59.80
N GLN A 312 -56.57 21.78 -59.70
CA GLN A 312 -55.93 22.96 -59.13
C GLN A 312 -56.11 22.99 -57.62
N MET A 313 -55.06 23.42 -56.92
CA MET A 313 -55.07 23.72 -55.49
C MET A 313 -55.94 24.96 -55.24
N VAL A 314 -57.05 24.86 -54.51
CA VAL A 314 -57.99 26.00 -54.42
C VAL A 314 -58.24 26.54 -53.02
N ALA A 315 -57.97 25.79 -51.95
CA ALA A 315 -58.01 26.36 -50.60
C ALA A 315 -57.41 25.40 -49.56
N SER A 316 -56.37 25.87 -48.87
CA SER A 316 -55.72 25.31 -47.67
C SER A 316 -54.77 24.11 -47.84
N THR A 317 -53.66 24.16 -47.09
CA THR A 317 -52.76 23.02 -46.86
C THR A 317 -53.31 22.15 -45.72
N GLY A 318 -53.06 20.84 -45.75
CA GLY A 318 -53.43 19.90 -44.67
C GLY A 318 -52.75 20.27 -43.34
N GLY A 319 -53.26 19.75 -42.22
CA GLY A 319 -52.72 20.03 -40.88
C GLY A 319 -51.32 19.43 -40.69
N ASP A 320 -50.46 20.12 -39.94
CA ASP A 320 -49.15 19.58 -39.57
C ASP A 320 -49.31 18.50 -38.48
N GLY A 321 -48.52 17.44 -38.60
CA GLY A 321 -48.49 16.37 -37.62
C GLY A 321 -47.83 16.81 -36.31
N GLY A 322 -48.30 16.26 -35.20
CA GLY A 322 -47.73 16.48 -33.88
C GLY A 322 -46.34 15.86 -33.73
N SER A 323 -45.44 16.53 -33.01
CA SER A 323 -44.13 15.98 -32.65
C SER A 323 -44.25 14.98 -31.52
N GLY A 324 -43.43 13.92 -31.50
CA GLY A 324 -43.44 12.94 -30.42
C GLY A 324 -42.90 13.49 -29.09
N GLY A 325 -43.08 12.76 -27.99
CA GLY A 325 -42.48 13.09 -26.69
C GLY A 325 -40.98 12.79 -26.60
N GLY A 326 -40.24 13.48 -25.74
CA GLY A 326 -38.81 13.27 -25.54
C GLY A 326 -38.47 12.05 -24.66
N TYR A 327 -37.19 11.90 -24.34
CA TYR A 327 -36.66 10.83 -23.49
C TYR A 327 -36.11 11.39 -22.17
N VAL A 328 -36.51 10.79 -21.05
CA VAL A 328 -35.99 11.12 -19.71
C VAL A 328 -35.57 9.84 -19.02
N CYS A 329 -34.29 9.73 -18.63
CA CYS A 329 -33.80 8.65 -17.79
C CYS A 329 -33.11 9.16 -16.53
N PHE A 330 -33.51 8.61 -15.39
CA PHE A 330 -32.94 8.88 -14.08
C PHE A 330 -32.39 7.60 -13.47
N ASP A 331 -31.13 7.65 -13.06
CA ASP A 331 -30.40 6.54 -12.47
C ASP A 331 -29.71 7.03 -11.18
N ALA A 332 -30.26 6.66 -10.02
CA ALA A 332 -29.71 7.08 -8.74
C ALA A 332 -30.09 6.18 -7.55
N ALA A 333 -29.20 6.09 -6.56
CA ALA A 333 -29.44 5.32 -5.35
C ALA A 333 -30.70 5.81 -4.58
N ALA A 334 -30.94 7.11 -4.53
CA ALA A 334 -32.12 7.70 -3.91
C ALA A 334 -32.86 8.63 -4.88
N ILE A 335 -34.13 8.37 -5.16
CA ILE A 335 -34.97 9.17 -6.06
C ILE A 335 -36.24 9.60 -5.33
N ASN A 336 -36.50 10.91 -5.26
CA ASN A 336 -37.73 11.47 -4.72
C ASN A 336 -38.36 12.46 -5.71
N ILE A 337 -39.50 12.09 -6.27
CA ILE A 337 -40.21 12.88 -7.28
C ILE A 337 -41.60 13.24 -6.74
N SER A 338 -41.71 14.46 -6.25
CA SER A 338 -42.97 15.05 -5.76
C SER A 338 -43.54 16.13 -6.69
N GLY A 339 -42.73 16.59 -7.64
CA GLY A 339 -43.18 17.37 -8.80
C GLY A 339 -43.49 16.49 -10.02
N ASN A 340 -43.69 17.12 -11.17
CA ASN A 340 -44.21 16.44 -12.37
C ASN A 340 -43.13 16.11 -13.40
N ILE A 341 -43.25 14.97 -14.07
CA ILE A 341 -42.44 14.61 -15.25
C ILE A 341 -43.40 14.38 -16.41
N SER A 342 -43.23 15.08 -17.53
CA SER A 342 -44.02 14.86 -18.74
C SER A 342 -43.15 14.58 -19.94
N ALA A 343 -43.56 13.63 -20.77
CA ALA A 343 -42.96 13.29 -22.04
C ALA A 343 -44.06 12.96 -23.06
N SER A 344 -45.17 13.69 -23.05
CA SER A 344 -46.29 13.41 -23.95
C SER A 344 -45.98 13.81 -25.41
N GLY A 345 -46.67 13.20 -26.36
CA GLY A 345 -46.71 13.68 -27.74
C GLY A 345 -47.44 15.01 -27.83
N ALA A 346 -47.06 15.83 -28.81
CA ALA A 346 -47.78 17.05 -29.13
C ALA A 346 -49.04 16.73 -29.94
N ASN A 347 -50.09 17.48 -29.67
CA ASN A 347 -51.27 17.49 -30.53
C ASN A 347 -50.90 18.09 -31.89
N SER A 348 -51.60 17.65 -32.92
CA SER A 348 -51.49 18.24 -34.26
C SER A 348 -52.27 19.55 -34.37
N GLU A 349 -52.02 20.32 -35.44
CA GLU A 349 -52.71 21.59 -35.65
C GLU A 349 -54.14 21.40 -36.17
N VAL A 350 -55.10 22.01 -35.47
CA VAL A 350 -56.49 22.14 -35.93
C VAL A 350 -56.60 23.27 -36.95
N LYS A 351 -57.07 22.99 -38.17
CA LYS A 351 -57.32 24.01 -39.20
C LYS A 351 -58.81 24.32 -39.30
N THR A 352 -59.26 25.35 -38.57
CA THR A 352 -60.64 25.85 -38.65
C THR A 352 -60.75 27.17 -39.45
N GLY A 353 -61.85 27.28 -40.20
CA GLY A 353 -62.29 28.44 -40.96
C GLY A 353 -62.42 29.75 -40.21
N SER A 354 -61.34 30.51 -39.99
CA SER A 354 -61.51 31.92 -39.57
C SER A 354 -61.95 32.79 -40.75
N GLY A 355 -63.15 33.38 -40.67
CA GLY A 355 -63.63 34.42 -41.59
C GLY A 355 -64.39 33.93 -42.84
N GLY A 356 -65.02 32.76 -42.81
CA GLY A 356 -65.86 32.25 -43.91
C GLY A 356 -65.10 31.60 -45.07
N LYS A 357 -63.79 31.36 -44.93
CA LYS A 357 -62.99 30.52 -45.84
C LYS A 357 -63.10 29.06 -45.40
N LYS A 358 -63.54 28.19 -46.31
CA LYS A 358 -63.66 26.75 -46.09
C LYS A 358 -62.27 26.08 -46.17
N TYR A 359 -61.88 25.32 -45.15
CA TYR A 359 -60.63 24.55 -45.11
C TYR A 359 -60.89 23.10 -45.48
N PHE A 360 -60.32 22.65 -46.60
CA PHE A 360 -60.60 21.33 -47.19
C PHE A 360 -59.46 20.31 -47.02
N GLY A 361 -58.32 20.72 -46.45
CA GLY A 361 -57.21 19.80 -46.14
C GLY A 361 -57.52 18.87 -44.98
N GLY A 362 -56.94 17.67 -44.99
CA GLY A 362 -57.06 16.70 -43.89
C GLY A 362 -56.34 17.16 -42.62
N GLY A 363 -56.74 16.62 -41.48
CA GLY A 363 -56.08 16.83 -40.19
C GLY A 363 -54.72 16.14 -40.12
N GLY A 364 -53.76 16.75 -39.41
CA GLY A 364 -52.49 16.11 -39.10
C GLY A 364 -52.64 15.04 -38.02
N GLY A 365 -51.81 14.01 -38.05
CA GLY A 365 -51.79 12.98 -37.01
C GLY A 365 -51.11 13.46 -35.73
N GLY A 366 -51.55 12.99 -34.56
CA GLY A 366 -50.93 13.28 -33.27
C GLY A 366 -49.56 12.62 -33.09
N GLY A 367 -48.65 13.27 -32.35
CA GLY A 367 -47.35 12.68 -32.00
C GLY A 367 -47.50 11.60 -30.92
N SER A 368 -46.63 10.59 -30.90
CA SER A 368 -46.67 9.58 -29.84
C SER A 368 -46.10 10.10 -28.53
N GLY A 369 -46.47 9.49 -27.41
CA GLY A 369 -45.77 9.66 -26.15
C GLY A 369 -44.29 9.28 -26.26
N GLY A 370 -43.48 9.83 -25.35
CA GLY A 370 -42.05 9.58 -25.21
C GLY A 370 -41.75 8.47 -24.20
N TRP A 371 -40.52 8.43 -23.68
CA TRP A 371 -40.08 7.40 -22.75
C TRP A 371 -39.53 8.01 -21.48
N ILE A 372 -40.10 7.62 -20.33
CA ILE A 372 -39.62 7.97 -19.00
C ILE A 372 -39.12 6.71 -18.32
N LYS A 373 -37.84 6.69 -17.94
CA LYS A 373 -37.19 5.56 -17.28
C LYS A 373 -36.57 6.00 -15.96
N ILE A 374 -36.86 5.27 -14.89
CA ILE A 374 -36.39 5.57 -13.53
C ILE A 374 -35.75 4.30 -12.96
N ILE A 375 -34.53 4.42 -12.44
CA ILE A 375 -33.71 3.31 -11.94
C ILE A 375 -33.11 3.75 -10.61
N GLY A 376 -33.36 3.02 -9.53
CA GLY A 376 -32.77 3.35 -8.24
C GLY A 376 -32.81 2.25 -7.20
N ASP A 377 -32.19 2.49 -6.03
CA ASP A 377 -32.34 1.60 -4.87
C ASP A 377 -33.61 1.97 -4.11
N ASN A 378 -33.67 3.21 -3.58
CA ASN A 378 -34.81 3.76 -2.87
C ASN A 378 -35.55 4.81 -3.72
N VAL A 379 -36.71 4.44 -4.25
CA VAL A 379 -37.52 5.29 -5.14
C VAL A 379 -38.86 5.65 -4.50
N THR A 380 -39.17 6.96 -4.46
CA THR A 380 -40.45 7.52 -4.00
C THR A 380 -40.98 8.49 -5.04
N ILE A 381 -42.20 8.26 -5.51
CA ILE A 381 -42.87 9.08 -6.53
C ILE A 381 -44.27 9.43 -6.05
N THR A 382 -44.53 10.72 -5.84
CA THR A 382 -45.82 11.27 -5.41
C THR A 382 -46.39 12.33 -6.37
N GLY A 383 -45.58 12.88 -7.26
CA GLY A 383 -46.03 13.74 -8.35
C GLY A 383 -46.40 12.97 -9.62
N ALA A 384 -46.95 13.65 -10.62
CA ALA A 384 -47.45 13.01 -11.84
C ALA A 384 -46.31 12.65 -12.80
N ILE A 385 -46.38 11.47 -13.42
CA ILE A 385 -45.47 11.04 -14.49
C ILE A 385 -46.31 10.69 -15.71
N VAL A 386 -46.22 11.48 -16.79
CA VAL A 386 -47.12 11.36 -17.94
C VAL A 386 -46.34 11.24 -19.24
N ALA A 387 -46.67 10.25 -20.07
CA ALA A 387 -46.12 10.06 -21.40
C ALA A 387 -47.25 9.69 -22.39
N SER A 388 -48.30 10.50 -22.47
CA SER A 388 -49.47 10.22 -23.33
C SER A 388 -49.23 10.56 -24.80
N GLY A 389 -49.97 9.95 -25.71
CA GLY A 389 -50.04 10.35 -27.12
C GLY A 389 -50.77 11.69 -27.27
N GLY A 390 -50.41 12.45 -28.30
CA GLY A 390 -51.10 13.68 -28.68
C GLY A 390 -52.31 13.43 -29.56
N ASP A 391 -53.27 14.34 -29.54
CA ASP A 391 -54.51 14.25 -30.32
C ASP A 391 -54.28 14.55 -31.81
N GLY A 392 -55.04 13.84 -32.64
CA GLY A 392 -55.15 14.08 -34.07
C GLY A 392 -55.96 15.35 -34.38
N GLY A 393 -55.75 15.88 -35.58
CA GLY A 393 -56.22 17.22 -35.94
C GLY A 393 -57.64 17.16 -36.48
N ASP A 394 -58.49 18.09 -36.04
CA ASP A 394 -59.82 18.25 -36.60
C ASP A 394 -59.76 18.91 -37.98
N SER A 395 -60.68 18.52 -38.87
CA SER A 395 -60.91 19.17 -40.17
C SER A 395 -62.39 19.42 -40.42
N GLU A 396 -62.72 20.64 -40.88
CA GLU A 396 -64.10 21.08 -41.13
C GLU A 396 -64.70 20.47 -42.42
N TYR A 397 -63.87 20.20 -43.43
CA TYR A 397 -64.31 19.62 -44.72
C TYR A 397 -63.42 18.48 -45.23
N GLY A 398 -62.27 18.23 -44.61
CA GLY A 398 -61.43 17.05 -44.84
C GLY A 398 -61.64 15.98 -43.78
N ASP A 399 -60.78 14.98 -43.82
CA ASP A 399 -60.79 13.87 -42.88
C ASP A 399 -59.97 14.18 -41.62
N GLY A 400 -60.31 13.52 -40.52
CA GLY A 400 -59.65 13.72 -39.23
C GLY A 400 -58.28 13.06 -39.17
N GLY A 401 -57.32 13.67 -38.49
CA GLY A 401 -56.01 13.05 -38.26
C GLY A 401 -56.06 11.93 -37.21
N GLY A 402 -55.22 10.91 -37.33
CA GLY A 402 -55.14 9.83 -36.35
C GLY A 402 -54.49 10.27 -35.04
N GLY A 403 -54.95 9.73 -33.90
CA GLY A 403 -54.38 10.01 -32.58
C GLY A 403 -53.02 9.32 -32.37
N GLY A 404 -52.11 9.94 -31.63
CA GLY A 404 -50.80 9.34 -31.31
C GLY A 404 -50.89 8.18 -30.32
N GLY A 405 -50.00 7.20 -30.45
CA GLY A 405 -49.86 6.12 -29.46
C GLY A 405 -49.34 6.65 -28.12
N GLY A 406 -49.81 6.07 -27.01
CA GLY A 406 -49.27 6.38 -25.68
C GLY A 406 -47.83 5.87 -25.52
N GLY A 407 -47.00 6.57 -24.76
CA GLY A 407 -45.56 6.32 -24.61
C GLY A 407 -45.20 5.20 -23.64
N ILE A 408 -43.98 5.26 -23.08
CA ILE A 408 -43.42 4.21 -22.22
C ILE A 408 -43.01 4.80 -20.86
N ILE A 409 -43.45 4.18 -19.77
CA ILE A 409 -42.98 4.50 -18.42
C ILE A 409 -42.44 3.22 -17.76
N GLU A 410 -41.18 3.27 -17.33
CA GLU A 410 -40.51 2.16 -16.64
C GLU A 410 -39.87 2.62 -15.33
N VAL A 411 -40.09 1.87 -14.25
CA VAL A 411 -39.51 2.14 -12.93
C VAL A 411 -38.89 0.85 -12.37
N PHE A 412 -37.58 0.89 -12.13
CA PHE A 412 -36.78 -0.18 -11.54
C PHE A 412 -36.33 0.25 -10.15
N TYR A 413 -36.59 -0.58 -9.14
CA TYR A 413 -36.26 -0.28 -7.75
C TYR A 413 -35.94 -1.53 -6.94
N GLN A 414 -35.17 -1.36 -5.87
CA GLN A 414 -34.88 -2.43 -4.89
C GLN A 414 -35.72 -2.27 -3.62
N SER A 415 -35.98 -1.03 -3.17
CA SER A 415 -36.89 -0.69 -2.09
C SER A 415 -37.78 0.48 -2.51
N ALA A 416 -39.07 0.44 -2.16
CA ALA A 416 -40.05 1.44 -2.56
C ALA A 416 -40.70 2.14 -1.35
N GLY A 417 -40.72 3.47 -1.37
CA GLY A 417 -41.36 4.31 -0.35
C GLY A 417 -42.85 4.59 -0.59
N GLY A 418 -43.42 4.06 -1.68
CA GLY A 418 -44.82 4.27 -2.10
C GLY A 418 -44.93 4.74 -3.56
N PHE A 419 -45.92 4.23 -4.27
CA PHE A 419 -46.22 4.58 -5.66
C PHE A 419 -47.71 4.89 -5.82
N PHE A 420 -48.02 5.93 -6.57
CA PHE A 420 -49.35 6.13 -7.16
C PHE A 420 -49.17 6.25 -8.67
N PHE A 421 -49.53 5.20 -9.41
CA PHE A 421 -49.54 5.20 -10.86
C PHE A 421 -50.91 4.75 -11.34
N ASP A 422 -51.45 5.42 -12.34
CA ASP A 422 -52.72 5.04 -12.98
C ASP A 422 -52.47 4.78 -14.47
N ARG A 423 -53.34 3.99 -15.12
CA ARG A 423 -53.33 3.79 -16.57
C ARG A 423 -53.44 5.11 -17.35
N ASP A 424 -53.88 6.17 -16.68
CA ASP A 424 -54.05 7.50 -17.24
C ASP A 424 -52.74 8.21 -17.58
N ASP A 425 -51.62 7.68 -17.13
CA ASP A 425 -50.27 8.24 -17.31
C ASP A 425 -49.66 7.96 -18.70
N VAL A 426 -50.18 6.97 -19.46
CA VAL A 426 -49.72 6.59 -20.81
C VAL A 426 -50.88 6.49 -21.80
N ARG A 427 -51.83 7.42 -21.72
CA ARG A 427 -53.04 7.41 -22.57
C ARG A 427 -52.71 7.53 -24.06
N ALA A 428 -53.59 6.97 -24.88
CA ALA A 428 -53.61 7.24 -26.31
C ALA A 428 -54.13 8.66 -26.59
N GLY A 429 -53.65 9.25 -27.68
CA GLY A 429 -54.26 10.43 -28.28
C GLY A 429 -55.58 10.08 -28.96
N ILE A 430 -56.52 11.02 -28.93
CA ILE A 430 -57.82 10.89 -29.57
C ILE A 430 -57.69 11.26 -31.05
N GLY A 431 -58.36 10.52 -31.94
CA GLY A 431 -58.44 10.86 -33.36
C GLY A 431 -59.25 12.13 -33.59
N GLY A 432 -58.84 12.93 -34.57
CA GLY A 432 -59.50 14.18 -34.94
C GLY A 432 -60.86 13.93 -35.59
N ILE A 433 -61.76 14.91 -35.45
CA ILE A 433 -63.06 14.90 -36.09
C ILE A 433 -62.90 15.38 -37.54
N GLY A 434 -63.35 14.55 -38.49
CA GLY A 434 -63.42 14.89 -39.92
C GLY A 434 -64.87 14.97 -40.41
N ASN A 435 -65.10 15.67 -41.53
CA ASN A 435 -66.42 15.74 -42.18
C ASN A 435 -66.72 14.46 -42.98
N GLY A 436 -65.69 13.85 -43.59
CA GLY A 436 -65.79 12.55 -44.23
C GLY A 436 -65.70 11.43 -43.20
N THR A 437 -64.48 11.13 -42.76
CA THR A 437 -64.18 10.10 -41.77
C THR A 437 -63.34 10.68 -40.62
N PRO A 438 -63.72 10.44 -39.35
CA PRO A 438 -62.87 10.75 -38.21
C PRO A 438 -61.58 9.91 -38.26
N GLY A 439 -60.50 10.45 -37.70
CA GLY A 439 -59.29 9.66 -37.43
C GLY A 439 -59.54 8.65 -36.32
N GLU A 440 -58.79 7.56 -36.34
CA GLU A 440 -58.81 6.57 -35.26
C GLU A 440 -58.00 7.06 -34.05
N ASN A 441 -58.38 6.60 -32.85
CA ASN A 441 -57.57 6.81 -31.66
C ASN A 441 -56.28 5.98 -31.74
N GLY A 442 -55.21 6.47 -31.12
CA GLY A 442 -54.05 5.62 -30.85
C GLY A 442 -54.39 4.49 -29.87
N THR A 443 -53.43 3.63 -29.61
CA THR A 443 -53.52 2.65 -28.50
C THR A 443 -52.75 3.12 -27.28
N ILE A 444 -53.20 2.66 -26.11
CA ILE A 444 -52.56 2.98 -24.82
C ILE A 444 -51.12 2.50 -24.85
N GLY A 445 -50.23 3.30 -24.26
CA GLY A 445 -48.82 2.99 -24.15
C GLY A 445 -48.50 1.88 -23.16
N LYS A 446 -47.21 1.72 -22.90
CA LYS A 446 -46.71 0.67 -22.01
C LYS A 446 -46.29 1.24 -20.68
N TYR A 447 -46.66 0.52 -19.63
CA TYR A 447 -46.21 0.80 -18.28
C TYR A 447 -45.83 -0.50 -17.59
N THR A 448 -44.65 -0.53 -16.99
CA THR A 448 -44.21 -1.66 -16.15
C THR A 448 -44.70 -1.44 -14.73
N SER A 449 -45.66 -2.25 -14.26
CA SER A 449 -46.25 -2.12 -12.92
C SER A 449 -45.24 -2.33 -11.79
N PRO A 450 -45.40 -1.63 -10.64
CA PRO A 450 -44.53 -1.80 -9.49
C PRO A 450 -44.76 -3.20 -8.93
N GLY A 451 -43.77 -4.09 -9.06
CA GLY A 451 -43.86 -5.49 -8.67
C GLY A 451 -43.24 -6.47 -9.67
N ALA A 452 -43.14 -6.11 -10.95
CA ALA A 452 -42.40 -6.88 -11.95
C ALA A 452 -40.91 -6.49 -12.04
N GLY A 453 -40.52 -5.36 -11.45
CA GLY A 453 -39.21 -4.73 -11.57
C GLY A 453 -38.30 -4.83 -10.34
N HIS A 454 -38.43 -5.89 -9.53
CA HIS A 454 -37.52 -6.13 -8.40
C HIS A 454 -36.14 -6.59 -8.94
N HIS A 455 -35.33 -5.62 -9.36
CA HIS A 455 -33.98 -5.85 -9.86
C HIS A 455 -32.97 -5.31 -8.85
N SER A 456 -31.87 -6.04 -8.63
CA SER A 456 -30.76 -5.53 -7.82
C SER A 456 -30.19 -4.28 -8.49
N TYR A 457 -30.33 -3.12 -7.84
CA TYR A 457 -29.76 -1.88 -8.35
C TYR A 457 -28.24 -2.01 -8.41
N LYS A 458 -27.67 -1.75 -9.59
CA LYS A 458 -26.22 -1.58 -9.78
C LYS A 458 -25.98 -0.17 -10.29
N SER A 459 -25.32 0.64 -9.46
CA SER A 459 -24.95 2.01 -9.81
C SER A 459 -24.12 2.03 -11.10
N THR A 460 -24.48 2.92 -12.01
CA THR A 460 -23.74 3.19 -13.27
C THR A 460 -22.78 4.38 -13.15
N LEU A 461 -22.61 4.92 -11.94
CA LEU A 461 -21.64 5.98 -11.67
C LEU A 461 -20.20 5.46 -11.87
N PHE A 462 -19.37 6.25 -12.55
CA PHE A 462 -17.93 6.00 -12.65
C PHE A 462 -17.27 6.11 -11.28
N HIS A 463 -16.20 5.35 -11.05
CA HIS A 463 -15.36 5.38 -9.85
C HIS A 463 -14.16 6.31 -10.02
N TYR A 464 -13.61 6.81 -8.92
CA TYR A 464 -12.32 7.52 -8.95
C TYR A 464 -11.22 6.58 -9.44
N GLU A 465 -10.24 7.08 -10.20
CA GLU A 465 -9.11 6.27 -10.69
C GLU A 465 -8.24 5.72 -9.55
N SER A 466 -8.21 6.42 -8.41
CA SER A 466 -7.49 6.01 -7.22
C SER A 466 -8.14 6.52 -5.94
N GLY A 467 -7.91 5.78 -4.86
CA GLY A 467 -8.33 6.10 -3.52
C GLY A 467 -7.50 5.34 -2.50
N TYR A 468 -7.61 5.71 -1.23
CA TYR A 468 -6.98 4.96 -0.16
C TYR A 468 -7.81 4.95 1.11
N LEU A 469 -7.55 3.95 1.94
CA LEU A 469 -7.99 3.91 3.32
C LEU A 469 -6.81 3.56 4.21
N ILE A 470 -6.78 4.17 5.39
CA ILE A 470 -5.77 3.91 6.40
C ILE A 470 -6.46 3.26 7.60
N SER A 471 -5.85 2.22 8.15
CA SER A 471 -6.36 1.64 9.38
C SER A 471 -6.26 2.62 10.53
N ASN A 472 -7.39 2.98 11.12
CA ASN A 472 -7.45 3.85 12.28
C ASN A 472 -8.24 3.16 13.38
N MET A 473 -7.63 2.99 14.55
CA MET A 473 -8.27 2.44 15.74
C MET A 473 -8.63 3.61 16.65
N THR A 474 -9.76 4.27 16.40
CA THR A 474 -10.24 5.34 17.28
C THR A 474 -10.85 4.76 18.56
N ASP A 475 -10.02 4.26 19.46
CA ASP A 475 -10.45 3.97 20.84
C ASP A 475 -10.36 5.23 21.74
N VAL A 476 -9.84 6.35 21.23
CA VAL A 476 -9.71 7.61 21.96
C VAL A 476 -10.43 8.75 21.21
N PRO A 477 -11.62 9.17 21.66
CA PRO A 477 -12.34 10.29 21.06
C PRO A 477 -11.50 11.58 21.09
N GLY A 478 -11.25 12.19 19.93
CA GLY A 478 -10.61 13.50 19.81
C GLY A 478 -9.10 13.49 19.52
N GLN A 479 -8.47 12.34 19.33
CA GLN A 479 -7.10 12.23 18.81
C GLN A 479 -7.13 11.66 17.37
N GLY A 480 -6.21 12.12 16.51
CA GLY A 480 -6.20 11.91 15.05
C GLY A 480 -5.97 10.45 14.59
N GLN A 481 -5.12 10.24 13.58
CA GLN A 481 -4.75 8.88 13.13
C GLN A 481 -4.09 8.12 14.30
N VAL A 482 -4.65 6.98 14.73
CA VAL A 482 -4.08 6.14 15.78
C VAL A 482 -3.76 4.75 15.25
N GLY A 483 -2.53 4.30 15.47
CA GLY A 483 -2.07 2.94 15.17
C GLY A 483 -2.73 1.90 16.09
N TYR A 484 -2.83 0.66 15.62
CA TYR A 484 -3.31 -0.44 16.44
C TYR A 484 -2.34 -0.73 17.60
N ASP A 485 -2.85 -0.72 18.82
CA ASP A 485 -2.08 -0.96 20.04
C ASP A 485 -2.05 -2.45 20.41
N THR A 486 -0.89 -3.07 20.21
CA THR A 486 -0.59 -4.46 20.57
C THR A 486 -0.47 -4.72 22.08
N LYS A 487 -0.58 -3.66 22.91
CA LYS A 487 -0.50 -3.65 24.39
C LYS A 487 0.88 -3.94 24.97
N SER A 488 1.91 -4.07 24.15
CA SER A 488 3.26 -4.39 24.59
C SER A 488 4.30 -3.74 23.66
N SER A 489 5.58 -3.78 24.02
CA SER A 489 6.73 -3.56 23.12
C SER A 489 7.54 -4.85 22.91
N ARG A 490 7.09 -5.97 23.48
CA ARG A 490 7.74 -7.28 23.41
C ARG A 490 7.02 -8.20 22.40
N MET A 491 7.10 -7.83 21.13
CA MET A 491 6.54 -8.60 20.00
C MET A 491 7.41 -8.56 18.75
N CYS A 492 7.18 -9.56 17.92
CA CYS A 492 7.65 -9.65 16.56
C CYS A 492 6.43 -9.61 15.65
N TYR A 493 6.51 -8.82 14.59
CA TYR A 493 5.52 -8.91 13.52
C TYR A 493 5.79 -10.18 12.70
N GLY A 494 4.83 -10.58 11.88
CA GLY A 494 4.95 -11.75 11.01
C GLY A 494 4.32 -11.46 9.66
N ASN A 495 3.46 -12.34 9.17
CA ASN A 495 2.86 -12.18 7.86
C ASN A 495 1.71 -11.17 7.86
N VAL A 496 1.63 -10.37 6.79
CA VAL A 496 0.40 -9.67 6.41
C VAL A 496 -0.39 -10.49 5.42
N THR A 497 -1.69 -10.62 5.62
CA THR A 497 -2.62 -11.28 4.72
C THR A 497 -3.84 -10.40 4.47
N TYR A 498 -4.43 -10.47 3.28
CA TYR A 498 -5.65 -9.72 2.97
C TYR A 498 -6.52 -10.45 1.95
N GLY A 499 -7.84 -10.22 2.04
CA GLY A 499 -8.82 -10.73 1.10
C GLY A 499 -9.29 -9.61 0.19
N ALA A 500 -9.12 -9.78 -1.12
CA ALA A 500 -9.56 -8.80 -2.10
C ALA A 500 -10.19 -9.49 -3.32
N PHE A 501 -11.12 -8.80 -3.97
CA PHE A 501 -11.65 -9.15 -5.27
C PHE A 501 -11.18 -8.10 -6.28
N LEU A 502 -10.41 -8.55 -7.28
CA LEU A 502 -9.83 -7.70 -8.31
C LEU A 502 -10.47 -8.05 -9.66
N ASP A 503 -11.34 -7.19 -10.15
CA ASP A 503 -11.81 -7.24 -11.54
C ASP A 503 -10.67 -6.89 -12.52
N VAL A 504 -10.81 -7.33 -13.77
CA VAL A 504 -9.84 -6.95 -14.82
C VAL A 504 -9.79 -5.43 -14.92
N GLY A 505 -8.57 -4.88 -14.81
CA GLY A 505 -8.34 -3.43 -14.84
C GLY A 505 -8.38 -2.77 -13.47
N THR A 506 -8.41 -3.51 -12.35
CA THR A 506 -8.31 -2.95 -11.00
C THR A 506 -7.12 -3.52 -10.23
N ASP A 507 -6.66 -2.82 -9.21
CA ASP A 507 -5.53 -3.24 -8.37
C ASP A 507 -5.65 -2.71 -6.92
N ILE A 508 -4.97 -3.38 -5.98
CA ILE A 508 -4.83 -2.95 -4.60
C ILE A 508 -3.37 -3.04 -4.18
N VAL A 509 -2.82 -1.92 -3.69
CA VAL A 509 -1.48 -1.85 -3.11
C VAL A 509 -1.60 -1.69 -1.60
N LEU A 510 -1.11 -2.68 -0.85
CA LEU A 510 -1.05 -2.62 0.61
C LEU A 510 0.31 -2.14 1.09
N ARG A 511 0.33 -1.24 2.08
CA ARG A 511 1.55 -0.77 2.76
C ARG A 511 1.35 -0.90 4.27
N VAL A 512 2.42 -1.20 5.00
CA VAL A 512 2.40 -1.34 6.47
C VAL A 512 3.51 -0.50 7.07
N ARG A 513 3.27 0.08 8.25
CA ARG A 513 4.29 0.79 9.05
C ARG A 513 4.05 0.60 10.55
N THR A 514 5.10 0.73 11.36
CA THR A 514 4.98 0.68 12.82
C THR A 514 5.54 1.94 13.47
N SER A 515 5.16 2.17 14.72
CA SER A 515 5.58 3.32 15.53
C SER A 515 5.67 2.94 17.01
N MET A 516 6.51 3.66 17.73
CA MET A 516 6.49 3.65 19.19
C MET A 516 5.30 4.46 19.74
N TYR A 517 4.76 5.38 18.95
CA TYR A 517 3.74 6.33 19.37
C TYR A 517 2.36 6.00 18.81
N PRO A 518 1.30 6.25 19.58
CA PRO A 518 -0.06 5.99 19.14
C PRO A 518 -0.44 6.78 17.88
N ASP A 519 0.01 8.03 17.76
CA ASP A 519 -0.30 8.93 16.65
C ASP A 519 0.55 8.69 15.37
N MET A 520 1.45 7.70 15.41
CA MET A 520 2.31 7.31 14.30
C MET A 520 3.23 8.43 13.77
N HIS A 521 3.57 9.45 14.58
CA HIS A 521 4.33 10.61 14.09
C HIS A 521 5.80 10.32 13.73
N ASP A 522 6.42 9.31 14.36
CA ASP A 522 7.77 8.85 14.04
C ASP A 522 7.80 7.74 12.97
N ALA A 523 6.62 7.30 12.52
CA ALA A 523 6.51 6.26 11.52
C ALA A 523 6.94 6.76 10.14
N MET A 524 7.48 5.85 9.32
CA MET A 524 7.87 6.21 7.96
C MET A 524 6.65 6.78 7.18
N PRO A 525 6.81 7.87 6.42
CA PRO A 525 5.74 8.41 5.58
C PRO A 525 5.26 7.38 4.55
N TRP A 526 3.95 7.32 4.29
CA TRP A 526 3.35 6.31 3.40
C TRP A 526 3.99 6.21 2.02
N VAL A 527 4.41 7.34 1.45
CA VAL A 527 5.08 7.38 0.14
C VAL A 527 6.40 6.60 0.12
N SER A 528 7.09 6.53 1.26
CA SER A 528 8.35 5.81 1.44
C SER A 528 8.15 4.37 1.92
N CYS A 529 6.95 4.01 2.40
CA CYS A 529 6.64 2.63 2.80
C CYS A 529 6.61 1.71 1.58
N PRO A 530 7.43 0.65 1.50
CA PRO A 530 7.36 -0.30 0.40
C PRO A 530 5.99 -1.01 0.34
N PRO A 531 5.52 -1.37 -0.87
CA PRO A 531 4.32 -2.19 -1.03
C PRO A 531 4.58 -3.61 -0.52
N VAL A 532 3.55 -4.24 0.03
CA VAL A 532 3.62 -5.58 0.62
C VAL A 532 2.65 -6.51 -0.09
N ALA A 533 3.15 -7.68 -0.51
CA ALA A 533 2.34 -8.70 -1.13
C ALA A 533 1.62 -9.57 -0.07
N ASN A 534 0.46 -10.11 -0.45
CA ASN A 534 -0.33 -11.00 0.41
C ASN A 534 0.48 -12.24 0.84
N GLY A 535 0.54 -12.49 2.16
CA GLY A 535 1.25 -13.60 2.77
C GLY A 535 2.73 -13.34 3.07
N THR A 536 3.23 -12.12 2.88
CA THR A 536 4.65 -11.77 3.11
C THR A 536 4.90 -11.43 4.57
N ASP A 537 6.04 -11.89 5.10
CA ASP A 537 6.57 -11.47 6.41
C ASP A 537 7.00 -9.99 6.36
N ILE A 538 6.53 -9.20 7.33
CA ILE A 538 6.79 -7.76 7.40
C ILE A 538 7.92 -7.39 8.37
N SER A 539 8.51 -8.31 9.12
CA SER A 539 9.59 -7.99 10.08
C SER A 539 10.83 -7.38 9.44
N ASP A 540 11.13 -7.76 8.19
CA ASP A 540 12.26 -7.22 7.40
C ASP A 540 11.91 -5.93 6.62
N LEU A 541 10.67 -5.44 6.75
CA LEU A 541 10.22 -4.28 5.98
C LEU A 541 10.82 -2.99 6.56
N ALA A 542 11.37 -2.12 5.72
CA ALA A 542 11.99 -0.87 6.18
C ALA A 542 11.04 0.08 6.94
N SER A 543 9.72 -0.04 6.74
CA SER A 543 8.69 0.72 7.46
C SER A 543 8.24 0.08 8.77
N VAL A 544 8.71 -1.13 9.07
CA VAL A 544 8.30 -1.94 10.21
C VAL A 544 9.51 -2.19 11.10
N SER A 545 9.27 -2.22 12.40
CA SER A 545 10.24 -2.68 13.36
C SER A 545 9.55 -3.55 14.38
N ASP A 546 10.10 -4.75 14.57
CA ASP A 546 9.86 -5.52 15.78
C ASP A 546 10.22 -4.67 17.00
N GLY A 547 9.43 -4.82 18.06
CA GLY A 547 9.50 -4.00 19.26
C GLY A 547 8.71 -2.68 19.23
N HIS A 548 8.18 -2.25 18.08
CA HIS A 548 7.23 -1.14 18.03
C HIS A 548 5.84 -1.62 18.46
N ARG A 549 5.23 -0.88 19.39
CA ARG A 549 3.92 -1.20 19.96
C ARG A 549 2.75 -0.94 19.01
N TYR A 550 2.85 0.08 18.17
CA TYR A 550 1.75 0.52 17.31
C TYR A 550 2.00 0.12 15.85
N VAL A 551 0.98 -0.41 15.19
CA VAL A 551 1.02 -0.81 13.77
C VAL A 551 -0.12 -0.21 12.97
N GLN A 552 0.16 0.16 11.72
CA GLN A 552 -0.83 0.72 10.82
C GLN A 552 -0.64 0.17 9.40
N TRP A 553 -1.75 -0.05 8.70
CA TRP A 553 -1.72 -0.37 7.27
C TRP A 553 -2.52 0.65 6.46
N ARG A 554 -2.15 0.77 5.19
CA ARG A 554 -2.85 1.58 4.18
C ARG A 554 -3.08 0.72 2.96
N ALA A 555 -4.32 0.67 2.50
CA ALA A 555 -4.66 0.08 1.22
C ALA A 555 -4.94 1.19 0.21
N GLU A 556 -4.25 1.14 -0.92
CA GLU A 556 -4.45 2.04 -2.06
C GLU A 556 -5.22 1.24 -3.12
N LEU A 557 -6.43 1.69 -3.42
CA LEU A 557 -7.30 1.08 -4.43
C LEU A 557 -7.12 1.82 -5.75
N LEU A 558 -7.04 1.08 -6.85
CA LEU A 558 -6.76 1.60 -8.18
C LEU A 558 -7.73 1.00 -9.20
N THR A 559 -8.15 1.81 -10.18
CA THR A 559 -8.89 1.32 -11.34
C THR A 559 -8.43 2.01 -12.62
N PHE A 560 -8.28 1.21 -13.68
CA PHE A 560 -8.01 1.66 -15.06
C PHE A 560 -9.27 1.61 -15.92
N ASP A 561 -10.38 1.06 -15.40
CA ASP A 561 -11.72 1.10 -16.01
C ASP A 561 -12.67 1.80 -15.04
N PRO A 562 -13.12 3.04 -15.32
CA PRO A 562 -13.95 3.80 -14.40
C PRO A 562 -15.29 3.11 -14.08
N ASN A 563 -15.71 2.10 -14.83
CA ASN A 563 -16.92 1.30 -14.55
C ASN A 563 -16.69 0.19 -13.50
N ARG A 564 -15.45 0.01 -13.05
CA ARG A 564 -15.05 -1.07 -12.14
C ARG A 564 -14.32 -0.51 -10.95
N THR A 565 -14.41 -1.23 -9.84
CA THR A 565 -13.69 -0.92 -8.61
C THR A 565 -13.13 -2.21 -8.02
N PRO A 566 -11.90 -2.21 -7.47
CA PRO A 566 -11.46 -3.32 -6.64
C PRO A 566 -12.25 -3.33 -5.34
N GLU A 567 -12.41 -4.52 -4.74
CA GLU A 567 -13.04 -4.69 -3.44
C GLU A 567 -12.02 -5.26 -2.44
N LEU A 568 -11.85 -4.60 -1.30
CA LEU A 568 -11.07 -5.11 -0.17
C LEU A 568 -12.04 -5.64 0.89
N HIS A 569 -11.93 -6.91 1.27
CA HIS A 569 -12.82 -7.59 2.23
C HIS A 569 -12.25 -7.72 3.63
N TRP A 570 -10.92 -7.88 3.75
CA TRP A 570 -10.24 -7.85 5.04
C TRP A 570 -8.73 -7.69 4.88
N VAL A 571 -8.08 -7.21 5.93
CA VAL A 571 -6.62 -7.18 6.12
C VAL A 571 -6.32 -7.78 7.48
N ASN A 572 -5.22 -8.53 7.61
CA ASN A 572 -4.79 -9.17 8.84
C ASN A 572 -3.26 -9.13 8.93
N ILE A 573 -2.74 -8.71 10.08
CA ILE A 573 -1.30 -8.70 10.38
C ILE A 573 -1.09 -9.63 11.58
N SER A 574 -0.26 -10.65 11.42
CA SER A 574 0.13 -11.50 12.55
C SER A 574 1.26 -10.85 13.35
N TYR A 575 1.22 -11.02 14.66
CA TYR A 575 2.31 -10.71 15.57
C TYR A 575 2.27 -11.70 16.73
N ASP A 576 3.43 -12.01 17.28
CA ASP A 576 3.58 -12.94 18.40
C ASP A 576 4.46 -12.34 19.49
N ALA A 577 4.22 -12.77 20.74
CA ALA A 577 5.10 -12.43 21.85
C ALA A 577 6.49 -13.03 21.61
N CYS A 578 7.51 -12.17 21.56
CA CYS A 578 8.89 -12.57 21.29
C CYS A 578 9.87 -11.58 21.95
N ASP A 579 11.15 -11.93 21.99
CA ASP A 579 12.21 -10.94 22.22
C ASP A 579 12.61 -10.32 20.87
N PRO A 580 12.31 -9.04 20.59
CA PRO A 580 12.60 -8.40 19.31
C PRO A 580 14.11 -8.13 19.17
N ILE A 581 14.85 -9.09 18.61
CA ILE A 581 16.29 -8.99 18.43
C ILE A 581 16.58 -8.08 17.23
N ILE A 582 17.16 -6.91 17.49
CA ILE A 582 17.54 -5.93 16.46
C ILE A 582 18.89 -6.30 15.84
N ALA A 583 19.84 -6.80 16.64
CA ALA A 583 21.10 -7.32 16.16
C ALA A 583 21.65 -8.42 17.06
N ARG A 584 22.39 -9.34 16.45
CA ARG A 584 23.17 -10.38 17.13
C ARG A 584 24.57 -10.44 16.51
N THR A 585 25.60 -10.40 17.34
CA THR A 585 27.00 -10.54 16.94
C THR A 585 27.75 -11.52 17.83
N SER A 586 28.79 -12.14 17.30
CA SER A 586 29.62 -13.05 18.08
C SER A 586 31.09 -12.98 17.69
N GLY A 587 31.92 -13.63 18.52
CA GLY A 587 33.33 -13.86 18.23
C GLY A 587 34.27 -13.12 19.15
N THR A 588 35.40 -13.77 19.43
CA THR A 588 36.46 -13.27 20.28
C THR A 588 37.83 -13.67 19.75
N ILE A 589 38.80 -12.80 19.96
CA ILE A 589 40.21 -13.12 19.77
C ILE A 589 40.96 -12.81 21.06
N SER A 590 41.75 -13.76 21.55
CA SER A 590 42.50 -13.60 22.79
C SER A 590 43.97 -13.95 22.61
N TYR A 591 44.83 -13.17 23.26
CA TYR A 591 46.25 -13.41 23.38
C TYR A 591 46.59 -13.69 24.83
N ARG A 592 47.30 -14.78 25.13
CA ARG A 592 47.77 -15.12 26.47
C ARG A 592 49.29 -15.22 26.47
N SER A 593 49.97 -14.44 27.31
CA SER A 593 51.43 -14.57 27.47
C SER A 593 51.80 -15.83 28.27
N GLN A 594 53.03 -16.32 28.07
CA GLN A 594 53.59 -17.47 28.80
C GLN A 594 55.03 -17.19 29.25
N TYR A 595 55.23 -16.02 29.85
CA TYR A 595 56.51 -15.57 30.39
C TYR A 595 56.95 -16.40 31.59
N LEU A 596 58.27 -16.58 31.71
CA LEU A 596 58.92 -17.36 32.76
C LEU A 596 59.31 -16.50 33.97
N TYR A 597 59.79 -15.28 33.73
CA TYR A 597 60.28 -14.36 34.77
C TYR A 597 59.43 -13.09 34.87
N TYR A 598 58.72 -12.70 33.79
CA TYR A 598 57.80 -11.57 33.80
C TYR A 598 56.34 -11.97 34.10
N PRO A 599 55.49 -11.11 34.70
CA PRO A 599 54.09 -11.44 34.99
C PRO A 599 53.25 -11.71 33.73
N ASN A 600 52.47 -12.79 33.77
CA ASN A 600 51.57 -13.15 32.68
C ASN A 600 50.30 -12.29 32.64
N TYR A 601 49.81 -12.07 31.42
CA TYR A 601 48.55 -11.39 31.16
C TYR A 601 47.84 -11.98 29.93
N LYS A 602 46.52 -11.75 29.87
CA LYS A 602 45.66 -12.07 28.73
C LYS A 602 45.06 -10.77 28.17
N LEU A 603 45.05 -10.65 26.85
CA LEU A 603 44.30 -9.63 26.11
C LEU A 603 43.14 -10.32 25.41
N VAL A 604 41.96 -9.73 25.45
CA VAL A 604 40.74 -10.28 24.82
C VAL A 604 40.07 -9.17 24.04
N TYR A 605 39.78 -9.40 22.78
CA TYR A 605 38.95 -8.51 21.97
C TYR A 605 37.60 -9.17 21.73
N ALA A 606 36.53 -8.49 22.14
CA ALA A 606 35.15 -8.95 22.02
C ALA A 606 34.23 -7.75 21.76
N HIS A 607 33.39 -7.83 20.73
CA HIS A 607 32.40 -6.79 20.37
C HIS A 607 32.98 -5.38 20.24
N GLY A 608 34.22 -5.26 19.76
CA GLY A 608 34.92 -3.97 19.64
C GLY A 608 35.64 -3.50 20.91
N ALA A 609 35.38 -4.10 22.07
CA ALA A 609 36.11 -3.81 23.30
C ALA A 609 37.39 -4.64 23.39
N THR A 610 38.43 -4.08 24.01
CA THR A 610 39.63 -4.84 24.39
C THR A 610 39.75 -4.89 25.91
N ILE A 611 39.86 -6.10 26.47
CA ILE A 611 39.96 -6.37 27.90
C ILE A 611 41.37 -6.87 28.20
N ARG A 612 41.97 -6.35 29.26
CA ARG A 612 43.25 -6.84 29.79
C ARG A 612 43.01 -7.51 31.14
N VAL A 613 43.51 -8.74 31.26
CA VAL A 613 43.45 -9.57 32.46
C VAL A 613 44.89 -9.84 32.88
N GLN A 614 45.25 -9.51 34.11
CA GLN A 614 46.57 -9.82 34.64
C GLN A 614 46.45 -10.91 35.70
N ASP A 615 47.28 -11.96 35.60
CA ASP A 615 47.18 -13.12 36.50
C ASP A 615 47.35 -12.67 37.97
N GLY A 616 46.30 -12.89 38.77
CA GLY A 616 46.26 -12.53 40.20
C GLY A 616 46.01 -11.05 40.52
N ARG A 617 45.59 -10.21 39.56
CA ARG A 617 45.29 -8.77 39.75
C ARG A 617 43.93 -8.39 39.15
N GLU A 618 43.58 -7.10 39.22
CA GLU A 618 42.34 -6.55 38.66
C GLU A 618 42.30 -6.65 37.13
N GLU A 619 41.14 -7.06 36.61
CA GLU A 619 40.78 -7.02 35.19
C GLU A 619 40.31 -5.62 34.83
N PHE A 620 40.53 -5.13 33.61
CA PHE A 620 39.99 -3.84 33.19
C PHE A 620 39.79 -3.74 31.67
N MET A 621 38.87 -2.87 31.27
CA MET A 621 38.63 -2.54 29.86
C MET A 621 39.73 -1.60 29.39
N HIS A 622 40.57 -2.08 28.48
CA HIS A 622 41.69 -1.33 27.93
C HIS A 622 41.26 -0.39 26.80
N PHE A 623 40.37 -0.86 25.91
CA PHE A 623 39.70 -0.04 24.90
C PHE A 623 38.19 -0.28 24.96
N PRO A 624 37.38 0.79 24.98
CA PRO A 624 35.93 0.67 25.04
C PRO A 624 35.35 0.16 23.72
N PRO A 625 34.18 -0.49 23.74
CA PRO A 625 33.45 -0.82 22.51
C PRO A 625 33.03 0.46 21.76
N PRO A 626 32.72 0.37 20.46
CA PRO A 626 32.14 1.46 19.67
C PRO A 626 30.65 1.66 20.02
N LEU A 627 30.39 1.96 21.28
CA LEU A 627 29.08 2.25 21.86
C LEU A 627 29.15 3.62 22.54
N PHE A 628 28.31 4.53 22.07
CA PHE A 628 28.12 5.85 22.62
C PHE A 628 26.74 5.91 23.28
N ILE A 629 26.71 6.36 24.53
CA ILE A 629 25.51 6.50 25.35
C ILE A 629 25.44 7.97 25.75
N ASP A 630 24.28 8.58 25.53
CA ASP A 630 24.06 9.98 25.89
C ASP A 630 22.65 10.17 26.45
N SER A 631 22.53 11.12 27.37
CA SER A 631 21.25 11.54 27.93
C SER A 631 20.85 12.87 27.30
N THR A 632 19.64 12.91 26.78
CA THR A 632 19.03 14.11 26.21
C THR A 632 17.83 14.52 27.04
N GLU A 633 17.40 15.79 26.94
CA GLU A 633 16.13 16.23 27.55
C GLU A 633 14.95 15.36 27.09
N THR A 634 15.05 14.83 25.87
CA THR A 634 14.04 14.02 25.20
C THR A 634 14.14 12.52 25.45
N GLY A 635 15.17 12.00 26.13
CA GLY A 635 15.35 10.55 26.32
C GLY A 635 16.80 10.08 26.28
N THR A 636 17.02 8.78 26.11
CA THR A 636 18.36 8.17 26.04
C THR A 636 18.74 7.89 24.60
N THR A 637 19.94 8.28 24.17
CA THR A 637 20.44 7.95 22.83
C THR A 637 21.54 6.90 22.91
N LEU A 638 21.36 5.81 22.17
CA LEU A 638 22.34 4.73 22.00
C LEU A 638 22.83 4.74 20.56
N LYS A 639 24.11 5.02 20.34
CA LYS A 639 24.75 4.90 19.00
C LYS A 639 25.80 3.82 19.07
N MET A 640 25.62 2.75 18.30
CA MET A 640 26.52 1.60 18.39
C MET A 640 26.84 0.98 17.04
N THR A 641 28.07 0.48 16.92
CA THR A 641 28.48 -0.42 15.84
C THR A 641 28.63 -1.82 16.42
N ALA A 642 27.66 -2.70 16.14
CA ALA A 642 27.74 -4.09 16.53
C ALA A 642 28.72 -4.83 15.59
N ILE A 643 29.88 -5.23 16.13
CA ILE A 643 30.94 -5.88 15.37
C ILE A 643 30.78 -7.40 15.46
N ASP A 644 30.55 -8.04 14.32
CA ASP A 644 30.51 -9.50 14.17
C ASP A 644 31.86 -10.02 13.66
N VAL A 645 32.46 -10.97 14.37
CA VAL A 645 33.77 -11.53 14.01
C VAL A 645 33.61 -13.02 13.73
N ALA A 646 33.76 -13.41 12.47
CA ALA A 646 33.62 -14.79 12.01
C ALA A 646 34.97 -15.39 11.61
N GLY A 647 35.10 -16.71 11.65
CA GLY A 647 36.31 -17.42 11.24
C GLY A 647 36.31 -18.87 11.70
N GLU A 648 37.28 -19.64 11.22
CA GLU A 648 37.52 -20.97 11.78
C GLU A 648 38.21 -20.85 13.13
N GLN A 649 37.80 -21.65 14.11
CA GLN A 649 38.45 -21.68 15.42
C GLN A 649 39.92 -22.08 15.26
N TYR A 650 40.84 -21.28 15.81
CA TYR A 650 42.26 -21.59 15.78
C TYR A 650 42.95 -21.24 17.09
N ALA A 651 43.97 -22.03 17.42
CA ALA A 651 44.90 -21.77 18.50
C ALA A 651 46.33 -21.86 17.94
N VAL A 652 47.12 -20.82 18.15
CA VAL A 652 48.52 -20.77 17.71
C VAL A 652 49.36 -20.49 18.94
N SER A 653 50.26 -21.41 19.26
CA SER A 653 51.28 -21.24 20.30
C SER A 653 52.66 -21.15 19.65
N GLY A 654 53.63 -20.57 20.37
CA GLY A 654 54.89 -20.05 19.86
C GLY A 654 55.70 -20.93 18.87
N ARG A 655 56.19 -20.23 17.83
CA ARG A 655 57.49 -20.33 17.10
C ARG A 655 57.43 -19.53 15.78
N VAL A 656 56.22 -19.17 15.33
CA VAL A 656 55.95 -18.43 14.09
C VAL A 656 55.22 -17.14 14.45
N SER A 657 55.64 -16.00 13.89
CA SER A 657 54.87 -14.75 13.92
C SER A 657 53.56 -14.97 13.15
N GLY A 658 52.43 -15.06 13.85
CA GLY A 658 51.13 -15.20 13.20
C GLY A 658 50.68 -13.87 12.61
N THR A 659 50.39 -13.83 11.31
CA THR A 659 49.71 -12.67 10.73
C THR A 659 48.22 -12.94 10.74
N VAL A 660 47.46 -12.11 11.46
CA VAL A 660 46.00 -12.17 11.42
C VAL A 660 45.54 -11.30 10.26
N ARG A 661 44.83 -11.91 9.32
CA ARG A 661 44.15 -11.22 8.23
C ARG A 661 42.70 -11.00 8.61
N ALA A 662 42.25 -9.75 8.58
CA ALA A 662 40.84 -9.40 8.72
C ALA A 662 40.29 -8.99 7.34
N THR A 663 39.19 -9.62 6.93
CA THR A 663 38.50 -9.35 5.66
C THR A 663 37.11 -8.82 5.94
N SER A 664 36.74 -7.68 5.38
CA SER A 664 35.40 -7.10 5.58
C SER A 664 34.31 -8.01 5.02
N ARG A 665 33.24 -8.24 5.80
CA ARG A 665 32.00 -8.88 5.34
C ARG A 665 30.93 -7.87 4.92
N GLY A 666 31.27 -6.58 4.91
CA GLY A 666 30.34 -5.48 4.68
C GLY A 666 29.71 -4.96 5.99
N ALA A 667 28.94 -3.89 5.85
CA ALA A 667 28.22 -3.26 6.94
C ALA A 667 26.81 -2.87 6.50
N THR A 668 25.83 -3.08 7.38
CA THR A 668 24.43 -2.72 7.14
C THR A 668 23.97 -1.78 8.25
N LEU A 669 23.40 -0.63 7.87
CA LEU A 669 22.69 0.21 8.81
C LEU A 669 21.32 -0.45 9.06
N LEU A 670 21.14 -1.01 10.26
CA LEU A 670 19.92 -1.73 10.59
C LEU A 670 18.81 -0.78 11.01
N LYS A 671 19.15 0.25 11.80
CA LYS A 671 18.18 1.21 12.36
C LYS A 671 18.74 2.64 12.36
N PRO A 672 18.17 3.56 11.57
CA PRO A 672 18.60 4.95 11.50
C PRO A 672 17.92 5.82 12.57
N GLY A 673 18.14 5.50 13.86
CA GLY A 673 17.63 6.31 14.96
C GLY A 673 16.15 6.07 15.26
N LEU A 674 15.73 4.81 15.43
CA LEU A 674 14.37 4.48 15.86
C LEU A 674 14.22 4.60 17.37
N ASN A 675 13.00 4.91 17.82
CA ASN A 675 12.66 5.01 19.23
C ASN A 675 12.04 3.70 19.73
N TYR A 676 12.46 3.26 20.90
CA TYR A 676 11.89 2.10 21.59
C TYR A 676 11.53 2.46 23.03
N GLU A 677 10.52 1.77 23.59
CA GLU A 677 10.17 1.91 25.01
C GLU A 677 11.34 1.49 25.88
N ASN A 678 11.88 0.30 25.65
CA ASN A 678 13.00 -0.22 26.40
C ASN A 678 13.98 -0.90 25.46
N VAL A 679 15.27 -0.86 25.79
CA VAL A 679 16.32 -1.55 25.04
C VAL A 679 17.18 -2.35 26.00
N THR A 680 17.34 -3.64 25.71
CA THR A 680 18.20 -4.54 26.47
C THR A 680 19.42 -4.90 25.64
N LEU A 681 20.60 -4.60 26.18
CA LEU A 681 21.88 -5.12 25.68
C LEU A 681 22.24 -6.36 26.49
N LYS A 682 22.26 -7.51 25.83
CA LYS A 682 22.55 -8.79 26.46
C LYS A 682 23.88 -9.31 25.95
N LEU A 683 24.82 -9.49 26.88
CA LEU A 683 26.15 -10.00 26.63
C LEU A 683 26.31 -11.36 27.30
N THR A 684 26.84 -12.32 26.55
CA THR A 684 27.42 -13.55 27.13
C THR A 684 28.92 -13.39 27.04
N THR A 685 29.58 -13.28 28.20
CA THR A 685 31.00 -12.95 28.30
C THR A 685 31.64 -13.63 29.49
N ALA A 686 32.92 -14.02 29.35
CA ALA A 686 33.71 -14.51 30.48
C ALA A 686 34.08 -13.40 31.48
N TYR A 687 33.88 -12.11 31.13
CA TYR A 687 34.33 -10.95 31.90
C TYR A 687 33.20 -9.98 32.30
N PRO A 688 32.08 -10.46 32.88
CA PRO A 688 30.89 -9.63 33.10
C PRO A 688 31.14 -8.48 34.08
N SER A 689 32.04 -8.66 35.06
CA SER A 689 32.40 -7.62 36.04
C SER A 689 33.14 -6.43 35.44
N VAL A 690 33.91 -6.66 34.36
CA VAL A 690 34.63 -5.60 33.62
C VAL A 690 33.62 -4.77 32.84
N TRP A 691 32.72 -5.43 32.13
CA TRP A 691 31.64 -4.79 31.38
C TRP A 691 30.68 -4.03 32.30
N GLU A 692 30.27 -4.61 33.43
CA GLU A 692 29.41 -3.93 34.42
C GLU A 692 30.05 -2.64 34.95
N ARG A 693 31.35 -2.65 35.29
CA ARG A 693 32.07 -1.43 35.72
C ARG A 693 32.11 -0.38 34.61
N TRP A 694 32.38 -0.80 33.37
CA TRP A 694 32.42 0.12 32.24
C TRP A 694 31.05 0.74 31.94
N PHE A 695 29.98 -0.05 31.91
CA PHE A 695 28.62 0.45 31.70
C PHE A 695 28.19 1.40 32.83
N ASN A 696 28.44 1.04 34.09
CA ASN A 696 28.12 1.91 35.22
C ASN A 696 28.85 3.26 35.12
N GLN A 697 30.13 3.25 34.73
CA GLN A 697 30.91 4.47 34.55
C GLN A 697 30.40 5.30 33.35
N THR A 698 30.19 4.66 32.21
CA THR A 698 29.73 5.32 30.97
C THR A 698 28.34 5.95 31.15
N CYS A 699 27.40 5.23 31.76
CA CYS A 699 26.07 5.78 32.06
C CYS A 699 26.14 6.92 33.07
N ARG A 700 27.01 6.83 34.09
CA ARG A 700 27.21 7.90 35.07
C ARG A 700 27.77 9.16 34.42
N ASP A 701 28.74 9.02 33.52
CA ASP A 701 29.34 10.14 32.79
C ASP A 701 28.36 10.77 31.80
N ALA A 702 27.44 9.98 31.25
CA ALA A 702 26.30 10.44 30.44
C ALA A 702 25.15 11.05 31.29
N GLY A 703 25.26 11.07 32.62
CA GLY A 703 24.23 11.63 33.51
C GLY A 703 22.98 10.76 33.68
N ILE A 704 23.04 9.47 33.34
CA ILE A 704 21.95 8.51 33.47
C ILE A 704 22.06 7.83 34.84
N THR A 705 20.99 7.84 35.63
CA THR A 705 20.96 7.21 36.96
C THR A 705 20.53 5.75 36.89
N LYS A 706 20.96 4.94 37.86
CA LYS A 706 20.55 3.54 37.97
C LYS A 706 19.13 3.43 38.55
N GLY A 707 18.26 2.63 37.92
CA GLY A 707 16.91 2.34 38.38
C GLY A 707 15.98 1.90 37.23
N PRO A 708 14.72 1.54 37.55
CA PRO A 708 13.75 1.02 36.57
C PRO A 708 12.87 2.09 35.90
N GLU A 709 13.07 3.39 36.20
CA GLU A 709 12.20 4.46 35.68
C GLU A 709 12.64 4.95 34.28
N PRO A 710 11.75 5.56 33.49
CA PRO A 710 12.09 6.12 32.18
C PRO A 710 13.26 7.11 32.22
N GLY A 711 14.25 6.89 31.36
CA GLY A 711 15.53 7.62 31.33
C GLY A 711 16.55 7.14 32.36
N GLN A 712 16.36 5.94 32.93
CA GLN A 712 17.31 5.27 33.80
C GLN A 712 17.80 3.97 33.17
N TYR A 713 18.81 3.35 33.78
CA TYR A 713 19.32 2.04 33.37
C TYR A 713 19.40 1.06 34.54
N ASN A 714 19.35 -0.22 34.26
CA ASN A 714 19.67 -1.27 35.22
C ASN A 714 20.65 -2.28 34.63
N ILE A 715 21.44 -2.92 35.49
CA ILE A 715 22.39 -3.95 35.11
C ILE A 715 22.15 -5.17 35.98
N THR A 716 21.99 -6.33 35.36
CA THR A 716 21.89 -7.63 36.02
C THR A 716 23.00 -8.55 35.51
N THR A 717 23.69 -9.20 36.43
CA THR A 717 24.81 -10.11 36.15
C THR A 717 24.49 -11.48 36.75
N ALA A 718 24.53 -12.54 35.94
CA ALA A 718 24.28 -13.91 36.35
C ALA A 718 25.25 -14.88 35.66
N GLY A 719 26.30 -15.31 36.37
CA GLY A 719 27.38 -16.10 35.76
C GLY A 719 28.04 -15.33 34.61
N ASN A 720 28.07 -15.90 33.41
CA ASN A 720 28.62 -15.27 32.21
C ASN A 720 27.62 -14.36 31.47
N ALA A 721 26.37 -14.26 31.93
CA ALA A 721 25.36 -13.41 31.31
C ALA A 721 25.33 -12.04 31.99
N LEU A 722 25.46 -10.98 31.20
CA LEU A 722 25.28 -9.60 31.61
C LEU A 722 24.13 -8.99 30.79
N GLN A 723 23.16 -8.37 31.45
CA GLN A 723 22.09 -7.64 30.80
C GLN A 723 22.11 -6.19 31.27
N VAL A 724 22.08 -5.27 30.32
CA VAL A 724 21.96 -3.83 30.56
C VAL A 724 20.65 -3.38 29.94
N ILE A 725 19.72 -2.91 30.77
CA ILE A 725 18.39 -2.48 30.36
C ILE A 725 18.33 -0.97 30.44
N PHE A 726 18.00 -0.32 29.34
CA PHE A 726 17.66 1.11 29.29
C PHE A 726 16.15 1.24 29.30
N TYR A 727 15.63 1.92 30.31
CA TYR A 727 14.20 2.11 30.49
C TYR A 727 13.75 3.42 29.85
N GLY A 728 12.62 3.39 29.18
CA GLY A 728 12.01 4.54 28.53
C GLY A 728 10.50 4.40 28.44
N ASN A 729 9.88 5.35 27.77
CA ASN A 729 8.45 5.39 27.47
C ASN A 729 8.19 6.40 26.34
N GLU A 730 6.93 6.65 26.02
CA GLU A 730 6.53 7.63 24.98
C GLU A 730 7.10 9.05 25.25
N THR A 731 7.28 9.46 26.51
CA THR A 731 7.80 10.83 26.82
C THR A 731 9.32 10.92 26.86
N ARG A 732 10.01 9.80 27.17
CA ARG A 732 11.47 9.69 27.25
C ARG A 732 11.91 8.38 26.59
N PRO A 733 11.84 8.26 25.26
CA PRO A 733 12.21 7.04 24.54
C PRO A 733 13.70 6.71 24.63
N VAL A 734 14.04 5.48 24.25
CA VAL A 734 15.40 5.07 23.94
C VAL A 734 15.60 5.11 22.43
N ASN A 735 16.36 6.09 21.94
CA ASN A 735 16.69 6.27 20.53
C ASN A 735 17.91 5.42 20.16
N VAL A 736 17.78 4.53 19.17
CA VAL A 736 18.82 3.56 18.78
C VAL A 736 19.30 3.81 17.36
N TRP A 737 20.60 4.10 17.25
CA TRP A 737 21.35 4.08 15.99
C TRP A 737 22.24 2.85 15.97
N LEU A 738 21.89 1.88 15.14
CA LEU A 738 22.56 0.59 15.12
C LEU A 738 23.08 0.28 13.72
N LYS A 739 24.40 0.17 13.64
CA LYS A 739 25.11 -0.36 12.47
C LYS A 739 25.63 -1.75 12.83
N GLN A 740 25.33 -2.76 12.04
CA GLN A 740 25.95 -4.07 12.17
C GLN A 740 27.03 -4.20 11.10
N ALA A 741 28.21 -4.65 11.49
CA ALA A 741 29.33 -4.74 10.57
C ALA A 741 30.20 -5.95 10.89
N GLY A 742 30.63 -6.68 9.85
CA GLY A 742 31.27 -7.97 10.00
C GLY A 742 32.71 -8.01 9.50
N ALA A 743 33.54 -8.82 10.16
CA ALA A 743 34.88 -9.18 9.69
C ALA A 743 35.10 -10.69 9.75
N GLU A 744 35.73 -11.25 8.72
CA GLU A 744 36.24 -12.62 8.71
C GLU A 744 37.73 -12.60 9.11
N LEU A 745 38.09 -13.31 10.18
CA LEU A 745 39.46 -13.48 10.62
C LEU A 745 40.04 -14.79 10.10
N LYS A 746 41.23 -14.69 9.51
CA LYS A 746 42.03 -15.84 9.08
C LYS A 746 43.45 -15.67 9.55
N LEU A 747 44.00 -16.73 10.14
CA LEU A 747 45.42 -16.80 10.41
C LEU A 747 46.19 -17.15 9.14
N ILE A 748 47.23 -16.38 8.84
CA ILE A 748 48.17 -16.64 7.75
C ILE A 748 49.50 -17.00 8.39
N LYS A 749 49.96 -18.21 8.08
CA LYS A 749 51.23 -18.76 8.54
C LYS A 749 52.39 -18.32 7.67
#